data_AF-A0AAP5Y1E4-F1
#
_entry.id   AF-A0AAP5Y1E4-F1
#
_cell.length_a   1.000
_cell.length_b   1.000
_cell.length_c   1.000
_cell.angle_alpha   90.00
_cell.angle_beta   90.00
_cell.angle_gamma   90.00
#
_symmetry.space_group_name_H-M   'P 1'
#
loop_
_entity.id
_entity.type
_entity.pdbx_description
1 polymer ?
#
loop_
_entity_poly.entity_id
_entity_poly.type
_entity_poly.pdbx_seq_one_letter_code
_entity_poly.pdbx_strand_id
1 'polypeptide(L)'
;MLKKKLLILATLPTSFVFISCSGIYNFYESQPKPENKSLLTNAKFQEFVNSVFSTNELQKQDYISNQVNLNLPTLTSELKYSLIFSRPYFNMSRDEYRETRQNSRFTIHSYLSKNWLFLLENIDKLSFIFNPYTGRFVKNADEEKINLLKDNKIRISNKNFDFVKIDREADQFDKNSVYYLIFDKNKFIRFTAFETNNELKTKLDFNMFVLEDQIADNFSFANAIENWVKSEEQKYFKDKLESARENLTEDFEEKKAELEDQIARFKSQNQQSNLDSEDEEDEGSFCSLDNLDACSPEAKAFLLNPSRRAFGRARRNVSATNFQDIRVANFQDAPTDQNQDPNLELAELEKKYNQDLSNLESTVKTQIFNEKNDLTAANFFSNITTDISTFNSPYKFHKYSLYSIDLEKGSDISTKSEQLPEKDSPFLGDYSKFIDEKLDIKVKNETPEEFNNRRVFEYIFQTIWQNNESKKVQFFNSYYAKENIEKLESQWKNIQEKLTNTNPDFESAIQEYKSFVETNWLFILERLDKLRLDFYKWYSFPDQFDENGNIKVAHSDEFKQLVKDQEDLTEPFYYANKFLESISEGDTSRFVSNYKDLYILKQNTLINLRVDYSTSEPKVSLNPFVYHFPKTKNKISVKVLTEIFHQALYHASEEAYRDFENDFVKKFRYNLPAQMFFKEKDEKK
;
A
#
# COMPACT_ATOMS: atom_id res chain seq x y z
N MET A 1 -11.27 -82.85 39.80
CA MET A 1 -10.95 -82.99 38.37
C MET A 1 -11.31 -81.68 37.65
N LEU A 2 -10.29 -80.92 37.24
CA LEU A 2 -10.42 -79.72 36.39
C LEU A 2 -10.68 -80.12 34.93
N LYS A 3 -11.45 -79.32 34.19
CA LYS A 3 -11.19 -79.11 32.75
C LYS A 3 -11.39 -77.65 32.32
N LYS A 4 -10.37 -77.18 31.60
CA LYS A 4 -10.21 -75.91 30.87
C LYS A 4 -10.69 -76.05 29.41
N LYS A 5 -10.72 -74.89 28.72
CA LYS A 5 -10.62 -74.60 27.27
C LYS A 5 -11.97 -74.49 26.54
N LEU A 6 -12.20 -73.61 25.56
CA LEU A 6 -11.36 -72.68 24.79
C LEU A 6 -12.25 -71.58 24.17
N LEU A 7 -11.62 -70.43 23.90
CA LEU A 7 -12.10 -69.24 23.19
C LEU A 7 -12.01 -69.46 21.66
N ILE A 8 -13.04 -69.05 20.88
CA ILE A 8 -12.90 -68.67 19.46
C ILE A 8 -13.80 -67.44 19.19
N LEU A 9 -13.14 -66.39 18.71
CA LEU A 9 -13.69 -65.12 18.19
C LEU A 9 -14.51 -65.37 16.91
N ALA A 10 -15.69 -64.74 16.81
CA ALA A 10 -16.36 -64.47 15.54
C ALA A 10 -16.78 -62.99 15.52
N THR A 11 -16.18 -62.24 14.60
CA THR A 11 -16.47 -60.84 14.29
C THR A 11 -17.76 -60.74 13.48
N LEU A 12 -18.74 -59.97 13.98
CA LEU A 12 -19.93 -59.55 13.25
C LEU A 12 -19.70 -58.15 12.66
N PRO A 13 -20.01 -57.90 11.37
CA PRO A 13 -20.06 -56.54 10.84
C PRO A 13 -21.38 -55.88 11.25
N THR A 14 -21.30 -54.74 11.94
CA THR A 14 -22.45 -53.88 12.21
C THR A 14 -22.81 -53.11 10.94
N SER A 15 -23.88 -53.56 10.28
CA SER A 15 -24.61 -52.78 9.28
C SER A 15 -25.26 -51.57 9.94
N PHE A 16 -24.73 -50.38 9.71
CA PHE A 16 -25.43 -49.13 10.01
C PHE A 16 -26.44 -48.83 8.89
N VAL A 17 -27.72 -48.87 9.27
CA VAL A 17 -28.84 -48.33 8.50
C VAL A 17 -28.76 -46.80 8.59
N PHE A 18 -28.48 -46.14 7.47
CA PHE A 18 -28.66 -44.69 7.37
C PHE A 18 -30.15 -44.38 7.21
N ILE A 19 -30.75 -43.85 8.27
CA ILE A 19 -32.02 -43.15 8.20
C ILE A 19 -31.71 -41.75 7.71
N SER A 20 -32.02 -41.47 6.43
CA SER A 20 -32.10 -40.12 5.91
C SER A 20 -33.43 -39.50 6.33
N CYS A 21 -33.39 -38.53 7.25
CA CYS A 21 -34.48 -37.60 7.46
C CYS A 21 -34.00 -36.21 7.04
N SER A 22 -34.46 -35.81 5.86
CA SER A 22 -34.53 -34.44 5.37
C SER A 22 -35.46 -33.60 6.25
N GLY A 23 -35.12 -32.32 6.43
CA GLY A 23 -35.88 -31.38 7.25
C GLY A 23 -35.48 -29.92 7.05
N ILE A 24 -35.94 -29.35 5.93
CA ILE A 24 -36.47 -27.98 5.76
C ILE A 24 -35.53 -26.79 6.02
N TYR A 25 -34.96 -26.25 4.94
CA TYR A 25 -34.86 -24.79 4.75
C TYR A 25 -35.50 -24.44 3.40
N ASN A 26 -36.59 -23.68 3.43
CA ASN A 26 -37.16 -23.06 2.25
C ASN A 26 -36.30 -21.85 1.88
N PHE A 27 -35.54 -21.96 0.79
CA PHE A 27 -34.94 -20.81 0.14
C PHE A 27 -35.95 -20.25 -0.86
N TYR A 28 -36.19 -18.94 -0.78
CA TYR A 28 -36.98 -18.22 -1.78
C TYR A 28 -36.39 -18.46 -3.17
N GLU A 29 -37.19 -19.04 -4.05
CA GLU A 29 -36.94 -19.06 -5.48
C GLU A 29 -37.10 -17.64 -6.03
N SER A 30 -36.01 -17.06 -6.50
CA SER A 30 -36.05 -16.06 -7.57
C SER A 30 -35.45 -16.67 -8.83
N GLN A 31 -36.28 -16.77 -9.86
CA GLN A 31 -35.98 -17.25 -11.22
C GLN A 31 -34.85 -16.43 -11.92
N PRO A 32 -34.26 -16.96 -13.02
CA PRO A 32 -32.88 -16.67 -13.45
C PRO A 32 -32.69 -15.43 -14.36
N LYS A 33 -31.44 -14.90 -14.30
CA LYS A 33 -30.57 -14.13 -15.26
C LYS A 33 -31.18 -13.39 -16.48
N PRO A 34 -30.60 -12.22 -16.85
CA PRO A 34 -29.39 -12.17 -17.69
C PRO A 34 -28.35 -11.17 -17.13
N GLU A 35 -27.04 -11.21 -17.37
CA GLU A 35 -26.16 -11.88 -18.31
C GLU A 35 -24.76 -11.77 -17.68
N ASN A 36 -23.88 -12.76 -17.88
CA ASN A 36 -22.47 -12.61 -17.52
C ASN A 36 -21.86 -11.45 -18.30
N LYS A 37 -21.65 -10.28 -17.69
CA LYS A 37 -20.55 -9.39 -18.10
C LYS A 37 -19.25 -9.98 -17.56
N SER A 38 -18.83 -11.11 -18.13
CA SER A 38 -17.48 -11.61 -17.90
C SER A 38 -16.51 -10.62 -18.56
N LEU A 39 -15.66 -9.97 -17.75
CA LEU A 39 -14.49 -9.19 -18.20
C LEU A 39 -13.61 -9.95 -19.21
N LEU A 40 -13.81 -11.26 -19.34
CA LEU A 40 -13.06 -12.19 -20.19
C LEU A 40 -13.93 -12.86 -21.26
N THR A 41 -15.02 -12.25 -21.71
CA THR A 41 -15.82 -12.80 -22.83
C THR A 41 -15.02 -12.91 -24.14
N ASN A 42 -13.96 -12.11 -24.30
CA ASN A 42 -13.09 -12.13 -25.46
C ASN A 42 -11.95 -13.17 -25.29
N ALA A 43 -11.86 -14.11 -26.24
CA ALA A 43 -10.82 -15.15 -26.25
C ALA A 43 -9.38 -14.59 -26.22
N LYS A 44 -9.13 -13.44 -26.87
CA LYS A 44 -7.82 -12.78 -26.84
C LYS A 44 -7.50 -12.16 -25.48
N PHE A 45 -8.50 -11.64 -24.78
CA PHE A 45 -8.34 -11.21 -23.39
C PHE A 45 -7.99 -12.39 -22.48
N GLN A 46 -8.67 -13.52 -22.64
CA GLN A 46 -8.35 -14.74 -21.88
C GLN A 46 -6.93 -15.22 -22.17
N GLU A 47 -6.54 -15.28 -23.45
CA GLU A 47 -5.19 -15.66 -23.87
C GLU A 47 -4.13 -14.76 -23.23
N PHE A 48 -4.34 -13.44 -23.27
CA PHE A 48 -3.46 -12.46 -22.65
C PHE A 48 -3.37 -12.64 -21.13
N VAL A 49 -4.50 -12.71 -20.43
CA VAL A 49 -4.55 -12.90 -18.97
C VAL A 49 -3.89 -14.21 -18.55
N ASN A 50 -4.16 -15.30 -19.25
CA ASN A 50 -3.52 -16.59 -19.00
C ASN A 50 -2.01 -16.52 -19.23
N SER A 51 -1.55 -15.75 -20.21
CA SER A 51 -0.12 -15.53 -20.46
C SER A 51 0.55 -14.76 -19.32
N VAL A 52 -0.07 -13.65 -18.90
CA VAL A 52 0.41 -12.79 -17.81
C VAL A 52 0.51 -13.56 -16.49
N PHE A 53 -0.50 -14.35 -16.15
CA PHE A 53 -0.57 -15.11 -14.90
C PHE A 53 -0.18 -16.58 -15.05
N SER A 54 0.60 -16.94 -16.08
CA SER A 54 0.90 -18.34 -16.44
C SER A 54 1.42 -19.23 -15.30
N THR A 55 1.96 -18.65 -14.22
CA THR A 55 2.42 -19.38 -13.03
C THR A 55 1.81 -18.92 -11.72
N ASN A 56 0.87 -17.99 -11.75
CA ASN A 56 0.28 -17.36 -10.56
C ASN A 56 -1.26 -17.44 -10.63
N GLU A 57 -1.79 -18.67 -10.75
CA GLU A 57 -3.23 -18.90 -10.95
C GLU A 57 -4.08 -18.44 -9.76
N LEU A 58 -3.59 -18.56 -8.52
CA LEU A 58 -4.28 -18.02 -7.34
C LEU A 58 -4.41 -16.49 -7.44
N GLN A 59 -3.29 -15.81 -7.72
CA GLN A 59 -3.26 -14.36 -7.88
C GLN A 59 -4.12 -13.88 -9.05
N LYS A 60 -4.23 -14.68 -10.13
CA LYS A 60 -5.11 -14.40 -11.26
C LYS A 60 -6.58 -14.35 -10.86
N GLN A 61 -7.05 -15.34 -10.10
CA GLN A 61 -8.45 -15.40 -9.66
C GLN A 61 -8.77 -14.23 -8.72
N ASP A 62 -7.88 -13.95 -7.76
CA ASP A 62 -8.00 -12.80 -6.87
C ASP A 62 -8.00 -11.48 -7.65
N TYR A 63 -7.11 -11.36 -8.64
CA TYR A 63 -7.03 -10.19 -9.49
C TYR A 63 -8.34 -9.98 -10.27
N ILE A 64 -8.79 -10.98 -11.03
CA ILE A 64 -10.03 -10.91 -11.82
C ILE A 64 -11.23 -10.55 -10.93
N SER A 65 -11.37 -11.19 -9.76
CA SER A 65 -12.44 -10.90 -8.81
C SER A 65 -12.41 -9.44 -8.35
N ASN A 66 -11.24 -8.90 -8.02
CA ASN A 66 -11.07 -7.49 -7.65
C ASN A 66 -11.42 -6.53 -8.79
N GLN A 67 -11.25 -6.92 -10.06
CA GLN A 67 -11.59 -6.08 -11.22
C GLN A 67 -13.09 -6.00 -11.49
N VAL A 68 -13.84 -7.08 -11.24
CA VAL A 68 -15.31 -7.09 -11.38
C VAL A 68 -15.96 -6.16 -10.34
N ASN A 69 -15.38 -6.08 -9.14
CA ASN A 69 -15.96 -5.39 -7.99
C ASN A 69 -15.46 -3.95 -7.80
N LEU A 70 -14.97 -3.30 -8.85
CA LEU A 70 -14.48 -1.93 -8.75
C LEU A 70 -15.62 -0.93 -8.53
N ASN A 71 -15.41 0.00 -7.60
CA ASN A 71 -16.30 1.14 -7.43
C ASN A 71 -16.11 2.12 -8.60
N LEU A 72 -16.91 1.93 -9.65
CA LEU A 72 -16.82 2.69 -10.91
C LEU A 72 -16.92 4.21 -10.68
N PRO A 73 -17.88 4.76 -9.90
CA PRO A 73 -17.92 6.19 -9.64
C PRO A 73 -16.64 6.75 -9.01
N THR A 74 -16.11 6.09 -7.97
CA THR A 74 -14.89 6.52 -7.29
C THR A 74 -13.70 6.47 -8.24
N LEU A 75 -13.48 5.33 -8.91
CA LEU A 75 -12.39 5.14 -9.87
C LEU A 75 -12.44 6.20 -10.99
N THR A 76 -13.64 6.41 -11.56
CA THR A 76 -13.83 7.38 -12.64
C THR A 76 -13.49 8.79 -12.16
N SER A 77 -13.98 9.18 -10.98
CA SER A 77 -13.72 10.50 -10.43
C SER A 77 -12.24 10.70 -10.12
N GLU A 78 -11.60 9.76 -9.43
CA GLU A 78 -10.20 9.84 -9.04
C GLU A 78 -9.27 9.90 -10.27
N LEU A 79 -9.48 9.03 -11.26
CA LEU A 79 -8.70 9.05 -12.50
C LEU A 79 -8.95 10.33 -13.30
N LYS A 80 -10.20 10.75 -13.45
CA LYS A 80 -10.55 11.97 -14.18
C LYS A 80 -9.92 13.22 -13.54
N TYR A 81 -10.02 13.37 -12.22
CA TYR A 81 -9.38 14.47 -11.51
C TYR A 81 -7.85 14.37 -11.57
N SER A 82 -7.29 13.17 -11.41
CA SER A 82 -5.85 12.98 -11.47
C SER A 82 -5.29 13.34 -12.85
N LEU A 83 -5.98 13.00 -13.94
CA LEU A 83 -5.59 13.36 -15.31
C LEU A 83 -5.72 14.87 -15.59
N ILE A 84 -6.58 15.59 -14.87
CA ILE A 84 -6.67 17.07 -14.94
C ILE A 84 -5.41 17.69 -14.33
N PHE A 85 -5.04 17.29 -13.12
CA PHE A 85 -3.94 17.91 -12.38
C PHE A 85 -2.56 17.40 -12.83
N SER A 86 -2.45 16.11 -13.13
CA SER A 86 -1.24 15.50 -13.65
C SER A 86 -1.50 14.82 -14.98
N ARG A 87 -1.17 15.53 -16.05
CA ARG A 87 -0.99 14.90 -17.35
C ARG A 87 0.35 14.14 -17.32
N PRO A 88 0.37 12.81 -17.52
CA PRO A 88 1.56 11.97 -17.32
C PRO A 88 2.82 12.40 -18.11
N TYR A 89 2.68 13.21 -19.14
CA TYR A 89 3.73 13.54 -20.11
C TYR A 89 4.16 15.01 -20.13
N PHE A 90 3.51 15.90 -19.36
CA PHE A 90 3.95 17.30 -19.26
C PHE A 90 4.90 17.49 -18.08
N ASN A 91 6.15 17.88 -18.38
CA ASN A 91 7.07 18.37 -17.37
C ASN A 91 6.71 19.82 -17.04
N MET A 92 6.05 20.04 -15.90
CA MET A 92 5.73 21.38 -15.42
C MET A 92 6.68 21.73 -14.28
N SER A 93 7.76 22.43 -14.61
CA SER A 93 8.70 22.96 -13.63
C SER A 93 8.20 24.31 -13.13
N ARG A 94 7.95 24.40 -11.81
CA ARG A 94 7.43 25.54 -11.03
C ARG A 94 5.91 25.66 -11.02
N ASP A 95 5.30 25.14 -9.96
CA ASP A 95 3.89 25.37 -9.67
C ASP A 95 3.61 25.13 -8.17
N GLU A 96 2.70 25.92 -7.60
CA GLU A 96 2.20 25.83 -6.22
C GLU A 96 1.44 24.51 -5.97
N TYR A 97 1.01 23.83 -7.03
CA TYR A 97 0.30 22.54 -7.00
C TYR A 97 1.21 21.29 -7.06
N ARG A 98 2.49 21.40 -6.66
CA ARG A 98 3.46 20.28 -6.75
C ARG A 98 2.96 19.00 -6.08
N GLU A 99 2.44 19.11 -4.86
CA GLU A 99 1.94 17.96 -4.09
C GLU A 99 0.70 17.34 -4.75
N THR A 100 -0.29 18.14 -5.13
CA THR A 100 -1.49 17.68 -5.84
C THR A 100 -1.14 16.92 -7.12
N ARG A 101 -0.13 17.40 -7.87
CA ARG A 101 0.38 16.74 -9.07
C ARG A 101 1.09 15.43 -8.74
N GLN A 102 1.91 15.37 -7.70
CA GLN A 102 2.55 14.13 -7.24
C GLN A 102 1.51 13.08 -6.84
N ASN A 103 0.50 13.48 -6.06
CA ASN A 103 -0.61 12.61 -5.68
C ASN A 103 -1.39 12.14 -6.91
N SER A 104 -1.64 13.02 -7.87
CA SER A 104 -2.32 12.67 -9.12
C SER A 104 -1.50 11.68 -9.97
N ARG A 105 -0.17 11.83 -10.06
CA ARG A 105 0.72 10.85 -10.71
C ARG A 105 0.63 9.50 -10.02
N PHE A 106 0.73 9.51 -8.70
CA PHE A 106 0.61 8.31 -7.88
C PHE A 106 -0.71 7.58 -8.15
N THR A 107 -1.83 8.32 -8.15
CA THR A 107 -3.15 7.78 -8.46
C THR A 107 -3.18 7.14 -9.85
N ILE A 108 -2.76 7.85 -10.90
CA ILE A 108 -2.75 7.33 -12.28
C ILE A 108 -1.92 6.04 -12.38
N HIS A 109 -0.70 6.03 -11.84
CA HIS A 109 0.18 4.86 -11.88
C HIS A 109 -0.34 3.69 -11.06
N SER A 110 -0.93 3.97 -9.89
CA SER A 110 -1.59 2.95 -9.06
C SER A 110 -2.72 2.27 -9.83
N TYR A 111 -3.59 3.03 -10.50
CA TYR A 111 -4.69 2.49 -11.31
C TYR A 111 -4.19 1.72 -12.54
N LEU A 112 -3.15 2.19 -13.24
CA LEU A 112 -2.54 1.48 -14.37
C LEU A 112 -1.88 0.16 -13.95
N SER A 113 -1.53 0.01 -12.68
CA SER A 113 -0.91 -1.20 -12.13
C SER A 113 -1.94 -2.15 -11.52
N LYS A 114 -2.91 -1.61 -10.77
CA LYS A 114 -3.90 -2.39 -10.02
C LYS A 114 -5.18 -2.64 -10.79
N ASN A 115 -5.51 -1.83 -11.80
CA ASN A 115 -6.81 -1.84 -12.47
C ASN A 115 -6.72 -1.96 -13.99
N TRP A 116 -5.61 -2.47 -14.52
CA TRP A 116 -5.38 -2.53 -15.96
C TRP A 116 -6.43 -3.37 -16.70
N LEU A 117 -6.93 -4.48 -16.15
CA LEU A 117 -7.90 -5.31 -16.88
C LEU A 117 -9.22 -4.55 -17.08
N PHE A 118 -9.67 -3.85 -16.06
CA PHE A 118 -10.80 -2.93 -16.17
C PHE A 118 -10.53 -1.82 -17.20
N LEU A 119 -9.34 -1.21 -17.18
CA LEU A 119 -8.96 -0.16 -18.13
C LEU A 119 -8.92 -0.69 -19.58
N LEU A 120 -8.45 -1.93 -19.79
CA LEU A 120 -8.43 -2.56 -21.11
C LEU A 120 -9.85 -2.90 -21.59
N GLU A 121 -10.75 -3.37 -20.72
CA GLU A 121 -12.15 -3.59 -21.10
C GLU A 121 -12.85 -2.28 -21.51
N ASN A 122 -12.41 -1.16 -20.93
CA ASN A 122 -12.95 0.17 -21.18
C ASN A 122 -12.02 1.04 -22.04
N ILE A 123 -11.13 0.41 -22.83
CA ILE A 123 -10.11 1.11 -23.61
C ILE A 123 -10.70 2.09 -24.64
N ASP A 124 -11.90 1.80 -25.15
CA ASP A 124 -12.68 2.64 -26.07
C ASP A 124 -13.17 3.94 -25.41
N LYS A 125 -13.27 3.95 -24.08
CA LYS A 125 -13.63 5.12 -23.27
C LYS A 125 -12.42 5.97 -22.90
N LEU A 126 -11.20 5.48 -23.17
CA LEU A 126 -9.98 6.24 -22.97
C LEU A 126 -9.69 7.11 -24.20
N SER A 127 -9.28 8.35 -23.97
CA SER A 127 -8.78 9.23 -25.00
C SER A 127 -7.30 9.51 -24.78
N PHE A 128 -6.55 9.49 -25.86
CA PHE A 128 -5.12 9.76 -25.87
C PHE A 128 -4.87 11.01 -26.71
N ILE A 129 -3.99 11.88 -26.25
CA ILE A 129 -3.63 13.11 -26.96
C ILE A 129 -2.20 13.02 -27.45
N PHE A 130 -1.94 13.64 -28.59
CA PHE A 130 -0.62 13.67 -29.20
C PHE A 130 0.42 14.22 -28.22
N ASN A 131 1.55 13.53 -28.14
CA ASN A 131 2.66 13.87 -27.28
C ASN A 131 3.95 14.01 -28.11
N PRO A 132 4.39 15.25 -28.40
CA PRO A 132 5.62 15.51 -29.13
C PRO A 132 6.84 15.31 -28.20
N TYR A 133 7.13 14.05 -27.87
CA TYR A 133 8.44 13.51 -27.44
C TYR A 133 9.34 14.39 -26.53
N THR A 134 8.71 15.03 -25.53
CA THR A 134 9.20 15.71 -24.30
C THR A 134 10.15 16.93 -24.32
N GLY A 135 9.83 17.85 -23.39
CA GLY A 135 10.75 18.78 -22.69
C GLY A 135 11.11 20.07 -23.43
N ARG A 136 11.72 19.94 -24.60
CA ARG A 136 12.03 21.06 -25.51
C ARG A 136 11.82 20.52 -26.92
N PHE A 137 10.99 21.21 -27.68
CA PHE A 137 10.63 20.94 -29.07
C PHE A 137 11.75 20.24 -29.85
N VAL A 138 11.39 19.13 -30.49
CA VAL A 138 12.24 18.33 -31.37
C VAL A 138 13.03 19.26 -32.29
N LYS A 139 14.36 19.17 -32.23
CA LYS A 139 15.28 20.12 -32.86
C LYS A 139 15.15 20.23 -34.39
N ASN A 140 14.43 19.30 -35.06
CA ASN A 140 14.33 19.19 -36.52
C ASN A 140 13.03 18.54 -37.03
N ALA A 141 11.91 18.66 -36.32
CA ALA A 141 10.63 18.24 -36.90
C ALA A 141 9.95 19.43 -37.58
N ASP A 142 9.39 19.19 -38.75
CA ASP A 142 8.58 20.13 -39.55
C ASP A 142 7.53 20.80 -38.64
N GLU A 143 7.84 21.98 -38.09
CA GLU A 143 7.08 22.58 -36.98
C GLU A 143 5.61 22.79 -37.34
N GLU A 144 5.33 23.03 -38.63
CA GLU A 144 3.97 23.11 -39.18
C GLU A 144 3.18 21.81 -39.00
N LYS A 145 3.77 20.65 -39.26
CA LYS A 145 3.10 19.34 -39.09
C LYS A 145 2.86 19.00 -37.61
N ILE A 146 3.78 19.37 -36.73
CA ILE A 146 3.60 19.19 -35.28
C ILE A 146 2.49 20.10 -34.76
N ASN A 147 2.42 21.35 -35.22
CA ASN A 147 1.37 22.29 -34.83
C ASN A 147 -0.03 21.80 -35.25
N LEU A 148 -0.14 21.11 -36.38
CA LEU A 148 -1.41 20.48 -36.81
C LEU A 148 -1.85 19.31 -35.89
N LEU A 149 -0.90 18.64 -35.23
CA LEU A 149 -1.18 17.46 -34.40
C LEU A 149 -1.29 17.75 -32.91
N LYS A 150 -0.89 18.95 -32.45
CA LYS A 150 -0.74 19.30 -31.02
C LYS A 150 -1.99 19.11 -30.17
N ASP A 151 -3.18 19.27 -30.76
CA ASP A 151 -4.47 19.08 -30.09
C ASP A 151 -5.21 17.82 -30.56
N ASN A 152 -4.55 16.99 -31.38
CA ASN A 152 -5.14 15.77 -31.91
C ASN A 152 -5.36 14.76 -30.79
N LYS A 153 -6.63 14.41 -30.58
CA LYS A 153 -7.08 13.39 -29.64
C LYS A 153 -7.57 12.20 -30.43
N ILE A 154 -7.08 11.03 -30.05
CA ILE A 154 -7.49 9.77 -30.65
C ILE A 154 -8.06 8.84 -29.58
N ARG A 155 -8.89 7.90 -30.03
CA ARG A 155 -9.44 6.82 -29.23
C ARG A 155 -9.14 5.49 -29.90
N ILE A 156 -9.21 4.43 -29.12
CA ILE A 156 -9.24 3.07 -29.64
C ILE A 156 -10.68 2.75 -30.03
N SER A 157 -10.88 2.29 -31.26
CA SER A 157 -12.23 2.06 -31.79
C SER A 157 -12.71 0.65 -31.51
N ASN A 158 -11.80 -0.32 -31.56
CA ASN A 158 -12.07 -1.73 -31.31
C ASN A 158 -11.39 -2.18 -30.01
N LYS A 159 -12.17 -2.76 -29.08
CA LYS A 159 -11.66 -3.33 -27.84
C LYS A 159 -10.84 -4.60 -28.05
N ASN A 160 -11.04 -5.28 -29.18
CA ASN A 160 -10.28 -6.47 -29.51
C ASN A 160 -8.85 -6.05 -29.88
N PHE A 161 -7.89 -6.79 -29.35
CA PHE A 161 -6.48 -6.58 -29.64
C PHE A 161 -5.78 -7.92 -29.89
N ASP A 162 -4.69 -7.84 -30.63
CA ASP A 162 -3.65 -8.86 -30.63
C ASP A 162 -2.52 -8.43 -29.69
N PHE A 163 -1.65 -9.34 -29.29
CA PHE A 163 -0.49 -8.96 -28.49
C PHE A 163 0.77 -9.71 -28.93
N VAL A 164 1.90 -9.03 -28.78
CA VAL A 164 3.24 -9.60 -28.89
C VAL A 164 3.84 -9.72 -27.50
N LYS A 165 4.31 -10.90 -27.14
CA LYS A 165 5.03 -11.16 -25.88
C LYS A 165 6.54 -11.23 -26.16
N ILE A 166 7.33 -10.53 -25.35
CA ILE A 166 8.78 -10.54 -25.35
C ILE A 166 9.25 -10.90 -23.93
N ASP A 167 9.86 -12.07 -23.79
CA ASP A 167 10.49 -12.47 -22.54
C ASP A 167 11.87 -11.82 -22.42
N ARG A 168 12.12 -11.13 -21.31
CA ARG A 168 13.39 -10.48 -21.00
C ARG A 168 14.23 -11.37 -20.08
N GLU A 169 15.54 -11.16 -20.11
CA GLU A 169 16.47 -11.87 -19.23
C GLU A 169 16.08 -11.64 -17.76
N ALA A 170 16.10 -12.74 -17.00
CA ALA A 170 15.86 -12.77 -15.56
C ALA A 170 17.09 -12.28 -14.81
N ASP A 171 17.44 -10.99 -14.93
CA ASP A 171 18.59 -10.42 -14.22
C ASP A 171 18.31 -10.30 -12.72
N GLN A 172 17.24 -9.56 -12.37
CA GLN A 172 16.87 -9.23 -10.98
C GLN A 172 15.46 -9.70 -10.61
N PHE A 173 14.74 -10.30 -11.56
CA PHE A 173 13.36 -10.73 -11.39
C PHE A 173 13.28 -12.21 -11.76
N ASP A 174 12.50 -12.98 -11.01
CA ASP A 174 12.27 -14.39 -11.30
C ASP A 174 11.64 -14.56 -12.69
N LYS A 175 10.83 -13.56 -13.09
CA LYS A 175 10.27 -13.41 -14.44
C LYS A 175 10.20 -11.95 -14.83
N ASN A 176 10.41 -11.68 -16.11
CA ASN A 176 10.25 -10.35 -16.69
C ASN A 176 9.77 -10.48 -18.13
N SER A 177 8.48 -10.22 -18.37
CA SER A 177 7.87 -10.29 -19.68
C SER A 177 7.25 -8.95 -20.04
N VAL A 178 7.40 -8.54 -21.28
CA VAL A 178 6.79 -7.33 -21.84
C VAL A 178 5.81 -7.74 -22.91
N TYR A 179 4.64 -7.13 -22.87
CA TYR A 179 3.56 -7.34 -23.82
C TYR A 179 3.31 -6.03 -24.56
N TYR A 180 3.17 -6.12 -25.88
CA TYR A 180 2.73 -5.01 -26.72
C TYR A 180 1.31 -5.34 -27.19
N LEU A 181 0.33 -4.63 -26.65
CA LEU A 181 -1.09 -4.76 -26.98
C LEU A 181 -1.39 -3.93 -28.23
N ILE A 182 -1.96 -4.55 -29.25
CA ILE A 182 -2.11 -4.01 -30.60
C ILE A 182 -3.59 -3.81 -30.90
N PHE A 183 -4.02 -2.57 -30.83
CA PHE A 183 -5.39 -2.14 -31.11
C PHE A 183 -5.48 -1.52 -32.50
N ASP A 184 -6.65 -1.67 -33.14
CA ASP A 184 -6.94 -1.09 -34.46
C ASP A 184 -5.86 -1.35 -35.53
N LYS A 185 -5.10 -2.45 -35.37
CA LYS A 185 -3.96 -2.90 -36.20
C LYS A 185 -2.71 -2.02 -36.22
N ASN A 186 -2.73 -0.81 -35.65
CA ASN A 186 -1.58 0.10 -35.70
C ASN A 186 -1.30 0.88 -34.40
N LYS A 187 -2.07 0.63 -33.33
CA LYS A 187 -1.94 1.30 -32.03
C LYS A 187 -1.35 0.33 -31.01
N PHE A 188 -0.15 0.62 -30.52
CA PHE A 188 0.62 -0.23 -29.62
C PHE A 188 0.64 0.38 -28.22
N ILE A 189 0.21 -0.39 -27.22
CA ILE A 189 0.33 -0.03 -25.80
C ILE A 189 1.23 -1.06 -25.13
N ARG A 190 2.26 -0.59 -24.43
CA ARG A 190 3.19 -1.46 -23.69
C ARG A 190 2.56 -1.87 -22.36
N PHE A 191 2.77 -3.11 -21.96
CA PHE A 191 2.38 -3.68 -20.68
C PHE A 191 3.54 -4.51 -20.15
N THR A 192 3.87 -4.38 -18.88
CA THR A 192 4.99 -5.09 -18.26
C THR A 192 4.47 -6.00 -17.15
N ALA A 193 4.97 -7.22 -17.10
CA ALA A 193 4.74 -8.18 -16.03
C ALA A 193 6.08 -8.70 -15.52
N PHE A 194 6.32 -8.62 -14.21
CA PHE A 194 7.54 -9.14 -13.60
C PHE A 194 7.24 -9.75 -12.23
N GLU A 195 8.07 -10.68 -11.79
CA GLU A 195 7.88 -11.42 -10.55
C GLU A 195 8.98 -11.07 -9.55
N THR A 196 8.58 -10.70 -8.33
CA THR A 196 9.47 -10.42 -7.20
C THR A 196 8.96 -11.14 -5.97
N ASN A 197 9.78 -11.95 -5.30
CA ASN A 197 9.40 -12.64 -4.06
C ASN A 197 8.11 -13.47 -4.21
N ASN A 198 7.94 -14.17 -5.34
CA ASN A 198 6.73 -14.92 -5.72
C ASN A 198 5.44 -14.06 -5.85
N GLU A 199 5.57 -12.74 -5.98
CA GLU A 199 4.45 -11.84 -6.27
C GLU A 199 4.54 -11.35 -7.73
N LEU A 200 3.52 -11.62 -8.54
CA LEU A 200 3.42 -11.03 -9.88
C LEU A 200 3.04 -9.56 -9.78
N LYS A 201 3.84 -8.73 -10.40
CA LYS A 201 3.65 -7.29 -10.51
C LYS A 201 3.43 -6.93 -11.96
N THR A 202 2.44 -6.07 -12.20
CA THR A 202 2.00 -5.72 -13.55
C THR A 202 1.77 -4.23 -13.69
N LYS A 203 1.99 -3.69 -14.89
CA LYS A 203 1.72 -2.28 -15.18
C LYS A 203 1.42 -2.04 -16.66
N LEU A 204 0.29 -1.39 -16.91
CA LEU A 204 -0.08 -0.85 -18.22
C LEU A 204 0.61 0.50 -18.42
N ASP A 205 1.21 0.73 -19.59
CA ASP A 205 1.82 2.02 -19.89
C ASP A 205 0.76 3.05 -20.28
N PHE A 206 0.97 4.31 -19.91
CA PHE A 206 0.05 5.40 -20.28
C PHE A 206 0.32 5.97 -21.68
N ASN A 207 1.41 5.53 -22.31
CA ASN A 207 1.81 5.92 -23.65
C ASN A 207 1.32 4.89 -24.68
N MET A 208 0.92 5.40 -25.83
CA MET A 208 0.48 4.62 -26.98
C MET A 208 1.28 5.06 -28.21
N PHE A 209 1.84 4.11 -28.94
CA PHE A 209 2.54 4.35 -30.20
C PHE A 209 1.61 4.03 -31.36
N VAL A 210 1.49 4.95 -32.31
CA VAL A 210 0.59 4.83 -33.46
C VAL A 210 1.42 4.89 -34.73
N LEU A 211 1.50 3.77 -35.44
CA LEU A 211 2.17 3.71 -36.74
C LEU A 211 1.36 4.46 -37.79
N GLU A 212 2.04 5.25 -38.63
CA GLU A 212 1.41 5.92 -39.77
C GLU A 212 0.89 4.89 -40.79
N ASP A 213 1.70 3.86 -41.04
CA ASP A 213 1.39 2.77 -41.96
C ASP A 213 1.14 1.47 -41.20
N GLN A 214 0.21 0.64 -41.70
CA GLN A 214 0.10 -0.74 -41.22
C GLN A 214 1.32 -1.55 -41.66
N ILE A 215 1.94 -2.25 -40.72
CA ILE A 215 3.09 -3.10 -40.98
C ILE A 215 2.67 -4.57 -41.02
N ALA A 216 3.33 -5.35 -41.87
CA ALA A 216 3.02 -6.77 -42.01
C ALA A 216 3.42 -7.59 -40.78
N ASP A 217 4.47 -7.17 -40.06
CA ASP A 217 4.98 -7.86 -38.88
C ASP A 217 5.02 -6.94 -37.66
N ASN A 218 4.02 -7.09 -36.78
CA ASN A 218 3.92 -6.33 -35.54
C ASN A 218 5.05 -6.66 -34.55
N PHE A 219 5.67 -7.85 -34.64
CA PHE A 219 6.78 -8.22 -33.77
C PHE A 219 8.00 -7.34 -34.04
N SER A 220 8.31 -7.04 -35.29
CA SER A 220 9.46 -6.21 -35.67
C SER A 220 9.45 -4.82 -35.00
N PHE A 221 8.30 -4.15 -34.91
CA PHE A 221 8.18 -2.85 -34.25
C PHE A 221 8.27 -2.97 -32.72
N ALA A 222 7.55 -3.94 -32.14
CA ALA A 222 7.60 -4.21 -30.70
C ALA A 222 9.03 -4.53 -30.23
N ASN A 223 9.75 -5.35 -31.00
CA ASN A 223 11.14 -5.71 -30.73
C ASN A 223 12.10 -4.52 -30.91
N ALA A 224 11.87 -3.65 -31.91
CA ALA A 224 12.68 -2.44 -32.08
C ALA A 224 12.56 -1.48 -30.88
N ILE A 225 11.33 -1.25 -30.39
CA ILE A 225 11.12 -0.44 -29.18
C ILE A 225 11.78 -1.10 -27.98
N GLU A 226 11.59 -2.40 -27.77
CA GLU A 226 12.10 -3.03 -26.54
C GLU A 226 13.62 -3.16 -26.50
N ASN A 227 14.28 -3.33 -27.65
CA ASN A 227 15.73 -3.25 -27.73
C ASN A 227 16.26 -1.85 -27.41
N TRP A 228 15.56 -0.81 -27.88
CA TRP A 228 15.88 0.56 -27.52
C TRP A 228 15.67 0.81 -26.02
N VAL A 229 14.54 0.36 -25.44
CA VAL A 229 14.30 0.41 -23.98
C VAL A 229 15.46 -0.26 -23.25
N LYS A 230 15.86 -1.49 -23.63
CA LYS A 230 17.00 -2.20 -23.03
C LYS A 230 18.29 -1.36 -23.07
N SER A 231 18.58 -0.67 -24.17
CA SER A 231 19.75 0.21 -24.27
C SER A 231 19.69 1.43 -23.35
N GLU A 232 18.51 2.06 -23.22
CA GLU A 232 18.31 3.20 -22.30
C GLU A 232 18.40 2.74 -20.84
N GLU A 233 17.96 1.52 -20.52
CA GLU A 233 18.15 0.94 -19.18
C GLU A 233 19.62 0.76 -18.82
N GLN A 234 20.42 0.24 -19.76
CA GLN A 234 21.86 0.07 -19.58
C GLN A 234 22.58 1.41 -19.43
N LYS A 235 22.18 2.40 -20.22
CA LYS A 235 22.70 3.76 -20.11
C LYS A 235 22.35 4.39 -18.77
N TYR A 236 21.10 4.30 -18.34
CA TYR A 236 20.68 4.79 -17.03
C TYR A 236 21.44 4.13 -15.88
N PHE A 237 21.66 2.81 -15.96
CA PHE A 237 22.48 2.08 -15.00
C PHE A 237 23.90 2.64 -14.94
N LYS A 238 24.53 2.85 -16.10
CA LYS A 238 25.88 3.40 -16.19
C LYS A 238 25.96 4.81 -15.63
N ASP A 239 25.03 5.69 -16.01
CA ASP A 239 24.99 7.09 -15.57
C ASP A 239 24.81 7.16 -14.04
N LYS A 240 23.97 6.29 -13.46
CA LYS A 240 23.82 6.18 -12.00
C LYS A 240 25.06 5.65 -11.32
N LEU A 241 25.71 4.65 -11.90
CA LEU A 241 26.94 4.08 -11.34
C LEU A 241 28.07 5.11 -11.33
N GLU A 242 28.19 5.90 -12.39
CA GLU A 242 29.15 7.00 -12.50
C GLU A 242 28.85 8.10 -11.49
N SER A 243 27.59 8.55 -11.41
CA SER A 243 27.17 9.56 -10.42
C SER A 243 27.38 9.09 -8.97
N ALA A 244 27.09 7.82 -8.68
CA ALA A 244 27.28 7.26 -7.34
C ALA A 244 28.77 7.13 -6.99
N ARG A 245 29.62 6.84 -7.99
CA ARG A 245 31.08 6.82 -7.82
C ARG A 245 31.61 8.22 -7.55
N GLU A 246 31.20 9.20 -8.35
CA GLU A 246 31.60 10.61 -8.17
C GLU A 246 31.23 11.11 -6.78
N ASN A 247 29.98 10.90 -6.33
CA ASN A 247 29.55 11.28 -4.99
C ASN A 247 30.37 10.58 -3.89
N LEU A 248 30.60 9.27 -4.01
CA LEU A 248 31.39 8.51 -3.03
C LEU A 248 32.84 9.01 -2.94
N THR A 249 33.44 9.37 -4.08
CA THR A 249 34.79 9.94 -4.12
C THR A 249 34.80 11.37 -3.55
N GLU A 250 33.83 12.22 -3.89
CA GLU A 250 33.71 13.58 -3.32
C GLU A 250 33.57 13.52 -1.79
N ASP A 251 32.67 12.68 -1.26
CA ASP A 251 32.45 12.51 0.18
C ASP A 251 33.69 11.98 0.91
N PHE A 252 34.46 11.09 0.27
CA PHE A 252 35.70 10.55 0.83
C PHE A 252 36.80 11.61 0.88
N GLU A 253 37.02 12.35 -0.20
CA GLU A 253 38.05 13.39 -0.27
C GLU A 253 37.77 14.55 0.69
N GLU A 254 36.49 14.92 0.88
CA GLU A 254 36.09 15.93 1.87
C GLU A 254 36.47 15.49 3.29
N LYS A 255 36.07 14.28 3.70
CA LYS A 255 36.36 13.75 5.05
C LYS A 255 37.85 13.47 5.27
N LYS A 256 38.55 13.01 4.23
CA LYS A 256 40.00 12.80 4.28
C LYS A 256 40.74 14.11 4.55
N ALA A 257 40.38 15.18 3.85
CA ALA A 257 40.97 16.50 4.07
C ALA A 257 40.70 17.02 5.49
N GLU A 258 39.51 16.80 6.05
CA GLU A 258 39.19 17.15 7.43
C GLU A 258 40.07 16.39 8.46
N LEU A 259 40.24 15.08 8.28
CA LEU A 259 41.08 14.27 9.17
C LEU A 259 42.57 14.60 9.05
N GLU A 260 43.05 14.88 7.83
CA GLU A 260 44.44 15.31 7.62
C GLU A 260 44.74 16.67 8.30
N ASP A 261 43.80 17.62 8.28
CA ASP A 261 43.90 18.88 9.02
C ASP A 261 43.92 18.64 10.54
N GLN A 262 43.09 17.72 11.06
CA GLN A 262 43.13 17.34 12.48
C GLN A 262 44.45 16.69 12.89
N ILE A 263 44.99 15.76 12.07
CA ILE A 263 46.29 15.12 12.30
C ILE A 263 47.40 16.17 12.33
N ALA A 264 47.36 17.16 11.42
CA ALA A 264 48.35 18.23 11.36
C ALA A 264 48.32 19.08 12.65
N ARG A 265 47.13 19.46 13.13
CA ARG A 265 46.96 20.21 14.38
C ARG A 265 47.45 19.42 15.60
N PHE A 266 47.13 18.13 15.68
CA PHE A 266 47.56 17.26 16.77
C PHE A 266 49.10 17.11 16.81
N LYS A 267 49.75 17.00 15.66
CA LYS A 267 51.22 16.97 15.55
C LYS A 267 51.87 18.27 15.99
N SER A 268 51.31 19.43 15.65
CA SER A 268 51.84 20.73 16.10
C SER A 268 51.74 20.91 17.61
N GLN A 269 50.64 20.49 18.24
CA GLN A 269 50.46 20.62 19.70
C GLN A 269 51.44 19.75 20.51
N ASN A 270 51.73 18.53 20.03
CA ASN A 270 52.71 17.63 20.67
C ASN A 270 54.17 18.03 20.45
N GLN A 271 54.48 18.88 19.46
CA GLN A 271 55.81 19.44 19.28
C GLN A 271 56.06 20.64 20.21
N GLN A 272 55.01 21.38 20.57
CA GLN A 272 55.11 22.52 21.50
C GLN A 272 55.24 22.09 22.97
N SER A 273 54.71 20.91 23.35
CA SER A 273 54.83 20.39 24.72
C SER A 273 56.18 19.75 25.07
N ASN A 274 57.17 19.78 24.16
CA ASN A 274 58.54 19.30 24.40
C ASN A 274 59.59 20.43 24.40
N LEU A 275 59.14 21.69 24.32
CA LEU A 275 59.98 22.88 24.40
C LEU A 275 59.35 23.87 25.38
N ASP A 276 59.33 23.49 26.67
CA ASP A 276 59.21 24.44 27.78
C ASP A 276 60.29 24.11 28.81
N SER A 277 61.49 24.59 28.51
CA SER A 277 62.37 25.17 29.51
C SER A 277 62.67 26.61 29.07
N GLU A 278 62.21 27.54 29.89
CA GLU A 278 62.64 28.94 30.02
C GLU A 278 62.03 29.96 29.04
N ASP A 279 61.17 30.80 29.63
CA ASP A 279 61.02 32.25 29.45
C ASP A 279 61.22 32.84 28.05
N GLU A 280 60.15 33.34 27.44
CA GLU A 280 59.96 34.76 27.12
C GLU A 280 58.59 35.02 26.47
N GLU A 281 57.95 36.12 26.88
CA GLU A 281 56.73 36.65 26.29
C GLU A 281 57.03 37.13 24.86
N ASP A 282 56.51 36.46 23.83
CA ASP A 282 56.46 37.01 22.49
C ASP A 282 55.09 36.74 21.84
N GLU A 283 54.38 37.82 21.50
CA GLU A 283 53.06 37.80 20.86
C GLU A 283 53.15 37.17 19.46
N GLY A 284 52.96 35.87 19.38
CA GLY A 284 52.91 35.09 18.15
C GLY A 284 51.72 35.48 17.26
N SER A 285 52.03 36.22 16.20
CA SER A 285 51.12 36.67 15.14
C SER A 285 50.39 35.46 14.47
N PHE A 286 49.07 35.38 14.66
CA PHE A 286 48.22 34.32 14.08
C PHE A 286 48.01 34.49 12.57
N CYS A 287 48.10 33.38 11.82
CA CYS A 287 47.70 33.31 10.41
C CYS A 287 46.20 33.60 10.27
N SER A 288 45.87 34.71 9.61
CA SER A 288 44.51 35.17 9.34
C SER A 288 44.47 35.91 8.01
N LEU A 289 43.28 36.25 7.51
CA LEU A 289 43.11 37.08 6.32
C LEU A 289 43.83 38.44 6.43
N ASP A 290 43.99 38.93 7.66
CA ASP A 290 44.62 40.21 7.97
C ASP A 290 46.13 40.09 8.24
N ASN A 291 46.66 38.85 8.27
CA ASN A 291 48.08 38.57 8.52
C ASN A 291 48.56 37.37 7.70
N LEU A 292 48.52 37.56 6.38
CA LEU A 292 48.92 36.55 5.41
C LEU A 292 50.38 36.13 5.59
N ASP A 293 51.27 37.02 6.02
CA ASP A 293 52.71 36.73 6.10
C ASP A 293 53.09 35.68 7.15
N ALA A 294 52.21 35.43 8.12
CA ALA A 294 52.32 34.32 9.07
C ALA A 294 51.77 32.98 8.53
N CYS A 295 51.20 32.94 7.32
CA CYS A 295 50.59 31.75 6.73
C CYS A 295 51.55 31.00 5.79
N SER A 296 51.48 29.66 5.81
CA SER A 296 52.19 28.82 4.83
C SER A 296 51.69 29.09 3.40
N PRO A 297 52.48 28.76 2.35
CA PRO A 297 52.08 28.93 0.96
C PRO A 297 50.77 28.22 0.61
N GLU A 298 50.51 27.04 1.18
CA GLU A 298 49.26 26.29 0.99
C GLU A 298 48.07 26.98 1.66
N ALA A 299 48.25 27.49 2.89
CA ALA A 299 47.21 28.21 3.63
C ALA A 299 46.84 29.54 2.95
N LYS A 300 47.83 30.25 2.37
CA LYS A 300 47.59 31.44 1.54
C LYS A 300 46.74 31.11 0.31
N ALA A 301 47.02 30.00 -0.38
CA ALA A 301 46.26 29.58 -1.56
C ALA A 301 44.81 29.21 -1.24
N PHE A 302 44.54 28.69 -0.04
CA PHE A 302 43.20 28.39 0.45
C PHE A 302 42.41 29.65 0.82
N LEU A 303 43.02 30.59 1.56
CA LEU A 303 42.36 31.83 2.00
C LEU A 303 42.07 32.82 0.85
N LEU A 304 42.89 32.79 -0.21
CA LEU A 304 42.81 33.75 -1.33
C LEU A 304 41.95 33.28 -2.51
N ASN A 305 41.29 32.11 -2.47
CA ASN A 305 40.54 31.59 -3.61
C ASN A 305 39.02 31.86 -3.49
N PRO A 306 38.47 32.94 -4.07
CA PRO A 306 37.08 33.35 -3.88
C PRO A 306 36.10 32.53 -4.75
N SER A 307 36.65 31.72 -5.66
CA SER A 307 35.93 31.07 -6.76
C SER A 307 35.08 29.86 -6.35
N ARG A 308 35.19 29.38 -5.10
CA ARG A 308 34.43 28.20 -4.61
C ARG A 308 33.20 28.53 -3.75
N ARG A 309 33.00 29.80 -3.34
CA ARG A 309 31.88 30.18 -2.47
C ARG A 309 30.63 30.71 -3.18
N ALA A 310 30.66 30.88 -4.51
CA ALA A 310 29.56 31.51 -5.24
C ALA A 310 29.22 30.81 -6.56
N PHE A 311 28.72 29.58 -6.51
CA PHE A 311 27.81 29.07 -7.55
C PHE A 311 26.69 28.29 -6.88
N GLY A 312 25.50 28.88 -6.88
CA GLY A 312 24.27 28.24 -6.42
C GLY A 312 24.01 26.95 -7.20
N ARG A 313 24.32 25.81 -6.58
CA ARG A 313 23.90 24.50 -7.08
C ARG A 313 22.40 24.35 -6.82
N ALA A 314 21.62 24.36 -7.90
CA ALA A 314 20.29 23.78 -7.90
C ALA A 314 20.42 22.32 -7.45
N ARG A 315 19.95 22.01 -6.23
CA ARG A 315 19.81 20.65 -5.73
C ARG A 315 18.92 19.87 -6.70
N ARG A 316 19.53 19.12 -7.62
CA ARG A 316 18.89 17.94 -8.20
C ARG A 316 18.94 16.90 -7.09
N ASN A 317 17.79 16.68 -6.45
CA ASN A 317 17.60 15.63 -5.45
C ASN A 317 17.88 14.27 -6.09
N VAL A 318 19.12 13.81 -6.07
CA VAL A 318 19.45 12.39 -6.00
C VAL A 318 19.75 12.17 -4.53
N SER A 319 18.73 11.87 -3.73
CA SER A 319 18.99 11.42 -2.37
C SER A 319 19.54 10.01 -2.48
N ALA A 320 20.85 9.86 -2.33
CA ALA A 320 21.49 8.58 -2.11
C ALA A 320 21.14 8.09 -0.69
N THR A 321 19.87 7.82 -0.42
CA THR A 321 19.35 7.44 0.91
C THR A 321 19.63 5.98 1.29
N ASN A 322 20.54 5.30 0.58
CA ASN A 322 20.87 3.89 0.85
C ASN A 322 22.37 3.61 1.05
N PHE A 323 23.24 4.62 1.08
CA PHE A 323 24.40 4.46 1.95
C PHE A 323 23.82 4.56 3.35
N GLN A 324 23.96 3.51 4.15
CA GLN A 324 23.55 3.57 5.54
C GLN A 324 24.21 4.81 6.15
N ASP A 325 23.40 5.85 6.35
CA ASP A 325 23.39 6.53 7.63
C ASP A 325 23.24 5.41 8.64
N ILE A 326 24.38 4.88 9.09
CA ILE A 326 24.55 4.65 10.50
C ILE A 326 24.16 6.01 11.08
N ARG A 327 22.87 6.14 11.44
CA ARG A 327 22.47 7.00 12.52
C ARG A 327 23.48 6.67 13.60
N VAL A 328 24.45 7.55 13.76
CA VAL A 328 25.16 7.71 15.01
C VAL A 328 24.03 7.86 16.00
N ALA A 329 23.65 6.76 16.64
CA ALA A 329 22.69 6.75 17.71
C ALA A 329 23.16 7.83 18.67
N ASN A 330 22.31 8.82 18.92
CA ASN A 330 22.45 9.87 19.92
C ASN A 330 23.78 9.82 20.67
N PHE A 331 24.82 10.47 20.13
CA PHE A 331 26.04 10.79 20.86
C PHE A 331 25.78 12.00 21.78
N GLN A 332 24.68 11.95 22.54
CA GLN A 332 24.36 12.93 23.56
C GLN A 332 24.31 12.32 24.97
N ASP A 333 24.44 11.00 25.15
CA ASP A 333 24.52 10.39 26.49
C ASP A 333 25.53 9.22 26.56
N ALA A 334 26.71 9.39 25.98
CA ALA A 334 27.87 8.55 26.30
C ALA A 334 29.01 9.46 26.80
N PRO A 335 29.66 9.13 27.93
CA PRO A 335 30.79 9.90 28.42
C PRO A 335 31.88 9.90 27.35
N THR A 336 32.36 11.10 27.00
CA THR A 336 33.50 11.35 26.13
C THR A 336 34.72 10.56 26.60
N ASP A 337 34.97 9.41 25.97
CA ASP A 337 36.30 8.79 25.98
C ASP A 337 37.18 9.62 25.03
N GLN A 338 37.95 10.51 25.62
CA GLN A 338 39.00 11.30 24.99
C GLN A 338 40.19 10.36 24.66
N ASN A 339 40.25 9.85 23.42
CA ASN A 339 41.48 9.52 22.65
C ASN A 339 41.14 8.57 21.49
N GLN A 340 40.49 9.06 20.44
CA GLN A 340 40.56 8.38 19.14
C GLN A 340 41.72 9.00 18.37
N ASP A 341 42.72 8.17 18.02
CA ASP A 341 43.86 8.57 17.20
C ASP A 341 43.35 8.93 15.79
N PRO A 342 43.47 10.19 15.33
CA PRO A 342 42.98 10.59 14.00
C PRO A 342 43.62 9.80 12.85
N ASN A 343 44.80 9.21 13.06
CA ASN A 343 45.41 8.31 12.07
C ASN A 343 44.66 6.97 11.97
N LEU A 344 44.11 6.48 13.08
CA LEU A 344 43.28 5.27 13.09
C LEU A 344 41.95 5.54 12.36
N GLU A 345 41.34 6.70 12.61
CA GLU A 345 40.11 7.12 11.94
C GLU A 345 40.30 7.28 10.42
N LEU A 346 41.43 7.85 9.98
CA LEU A 346 41.77 7.94 8.56
C LEU A 346 41.94 6.55 7.92
N ALA A 347 42.61 5.62 8.60
CA ALA A 347 42.76 4.24 8.11
C ALA A 347 41.42 3.50 8.03
N GLU A 348 40.51 3.73 8.98
CA GLU A 348 39.15 3.19 8.95
C GLU A 348 38.33 3.80 7.81
N LEU A 349 38.47 5.11 7.56
CA LEU A 349 37.83 5.81 6.45
C LEU A 349 38.28 5.24 5.09
N GLU A 350 39.59 5.05 4.88
CA GLU A 350 40.14 4.46 3.66
C GLU A 350 39.67 3.01 3.46
N LYS A 351 39.61 2.23 4.54
CA LYS A 351 39.08 0.85 4.49
C LYS A 351 37.60 0.85 4.11
N LYS A 352 36.80 1.73 4.71
CA LYS A 352 35.37 1.88 4.41
C LYS A 352 35.15 2.30 2.95
N TYR A 353 35.89 3.30 2.47
CA TYR A 353 35.79 3.76 1.08
C TYR A 353 36.07 2.63 0.08
N ASN A 354 37.13 1.84 0.30
CA ASN A 354 37.44 0.71 -0.56
C ASN A 354 36.35 -0.38 -0.52
N GLN A 355 35.78 -0.64 0.66
CA GLN A 355 34.66 -1.56 0.80
C GLN A 355 33.41 -1.05 0.07
N ASP A 356 33.06 0.22 0.23
CA ASP A 356 31.92 0.86 -0.43
C ASP A 356 32.09 0.89 -1.96
N LEU A 357 33.30 1.17 -2.45
CA LEU A 357 33.64 1.12 -3.87
C LEU A 357 33.51 -0.30 -4.44
N SER A 358 33.91 -1.33 -3.67
CA SER A 358 33.77 -2.73 -4.07
C SER A 358 32.30 -3.18 -4.14
N ASN A 359 31.43 -2.58 -3.34
CA ASN A 359 30.00 -2.90 -3.27
C ASN A 359 29.12 -1.99 -4.14
N LEU A 360 29.69 -0.92 -4.71
CA LEU A 360 28.96 0.15 -5.39
C LEU A 360 28.01 -0.35 -6.48
N GLU A 361 28.47 -1.29 -7.30
CA GLU A 361 27.66 -1.86 -8.38
C GLU A 361 26.42 -2.59 -7.84
N SER A 362 26.59 -3.36 -6.76
CA SER A 362 25.49 -4.08 -6.09
C SER A 362 24.50 -3.10 -5.45
N THR A 363 25.00 -2.04 -4.81
CA THR A 363 24.18 -0.96 -4.24
C THR A 363 23.33 -0.28 -5.31
N VAL A 364 23.93 0.09 -6.44
CA VAL A 364 23.21 0.72 -7.57
C VAL A 364 22.20 -0.24 -8.19
N LYS A 365 22.55 -1.52 -8.37
CA LYS A 365 21.62 -2.57 -8.81
C LYS A 365 20.41 -2.68 -7.88
N THR A 366 20.62 -2.64 -6.57
CA THR A 366 19.54 -2.72 -5.57
C THR A 366 18.64 -1.47 -5.60
N GLN A 367 19.22 -0.28 -5.76
CA GLN A 367 18.44 0.95 -5.92
C GLN A 367 17.54 0.91 -7.16
N ILE A 368 18.08 0.47 -8.31
CA ILE A 368 17.30 0.35 -9.54
C ILE A 368 16.23 -0.73 -9.42
N PHE A 369 16.54 -1.84 -8.74
CA PHE A 369 15.55 -2.87 -8.42
C PHE A 369 14.37 -2.28 -7.62
N ASN A 370 14.65 -1.51 -6.57
CA ASN A 370 13.61 -0.86 -5.76
C ASN A 370 12.77 0.14 -6.59
N GLU A 371 13.40 0.92 -7.48
CA GLU A 371 12.71 1.83 -8.39
C GLU A 371 11.83 1.11 -9.41
N LYS A 372 12.27 -0.04 -9.92
CA LYS A 372 11.47 -0.90 -10.79
C LYS A 372 10.29 -1.53 -10.03
N ASN A 373 10.48 -1.84 -8.76
CA ASN A 373 9.50 -2.49 -7.89
C ASN A 373 8.41 -1.52 -7.36
N ASP A 374 8.71 -0.22 -7.29
CA ASP A 374 7.71 0.80 -6.98
C ASP A 374 6.83 1.11 -8.20
N LEU A 375 5.73 0.36 -8.29
CA LEU A 375 4.72 0.54 -9.34
C LEU A 375 3.89 1.83 -9.18
N THR A 376 3.90 2.44 -8.00
CA THR A 376 3.02 3.56 -7.65
C THR A 376 3.66 4.92 -7.87
N ALA A 377 4.99 5.01 -7.84
CA ALA A 377 5.73 6.13 -8.42
C ALA A 377 5.73 6.07 -9.96
N ALA A 378 6.21 7.15 -10.59
CA ALA A 378 6.58 7.10 -12.00
C ALA A 378 7.66 6.02 -12.14
N ASN A 379 7.28 4.86 -12.65
CA ASN A 379 8.16 3.70 -12.74
C ASN A 379 9.23 3.99 -13.78
N PHE A 380 10.41 3.47 -13.48
CA PHE A 380 11.57 3.41 -14.36
C PHE A 380 11.21 3.17 -15.84
N PHE A 381 10.37 2.16 -16.13
CA PHE A 381 10.00 1.81 -17.51
C PHE A 381 9.14 2.86 -18.24
N SER A 382 8.15 3.45 -17.57
CA SER A 382 7.31 4.47 -18.21
C SER A 382 8.06 5.79 -18.36
N ASN A 383 9.03 6.09 -17.49
CA ASN A 383 9.90 7.25 -17.65
C ASN A 383 10.77 7.12 -18.92
N ILE A 384 11.27 5.91 -19.20
CA ILE A 384 12.02 5.65 -20.44
C ILE A 384 11.12 5.88 -21.66
N THR A 385 9.92 5.29 -21.72
CA THR A 385 9.01 5.49 -22.88
C THR A 385 8.40 6.90 -22.95
N THR A 386 8.62 7.74 -21.94
CA THR A 386 8.17 9.13 -21.92
C THR A 386 9.09 10.05 -22.73
N ASP A 387 10.39 9.80 -22.75
CA ASP A 387 11.33 10.48 -23.64
C ASP A 387 11.91 9.48 -24.64
N ILE A 388 11.36 9.47 -25.85
CA ILE A 388 11.83 8.56 -26.91
C ILE A 388 12.63 9.31 -27.98
N SER A 389 13.14 10.50 -27.67
CA SER A 389 13.85 11.35 -28.64
C SER A 389 15.10 10.68 -29.22
N THR A 390 15.68 9.70 -28.52
CA THR A 390 16.82 8.91 -28.96
C THR A 390 16.43 7.66 -29.76
N PHE A 391 15.13 7.32 -29.84
CA PHE A 391 14.68 6.12 -30.55
C PHE A 391 14.70 6.34 -32.07
N ASN A 392 15.71 5.77 -32.73
CA ASN A 392 15.82 5.77 -34.19
C ASN A 392 15.05 4.58 -34.78
N SER A 393 13.74 4.73 -34.94
CA SER A 393 12.87 3.71 -35.52
C SER A 393 12.99 3.65 -37.04
N PRO A 394 13.03 2.46 -37.66
CA PRO A 394 12.85 2.32 -39.11
C PRO A 394 11.40 2.57 -39.54
N TYR A 395 10.47 2.69 -38.59
CA TYR A 395 9.04 2.93 -38.83
C TYR A 395 8.67 4.37 -38.51
N LYS A 396 7.72 4.93 -39.27
CA LYS A 396 7.11 6.23 -38.96
C LYS A 396 5.96 6.06 -37.99
N PHE A 397 5.99 6.80 -36.88
CA PHE A 397 4.99 6.68 -35.84
C PHE A 397 4.87 7.94 -34.99
N HIS A 398 3.75 8.05 -34.30
CA HIS A 398 3.43 9.11 -33.37
C HIS A 398 3.17 8.53 -32.00
N LYS A 399 3.47 9.29 -30.94
CA LYS A 399 3.12 8.91 -29.58
C LYS A 399 1.99 9.76 -29.10
N TYR A 400 1.08 9.07 -28.45
CA TYR A 400 -0.04 9.65 -27.75
C TYR A 400 0.04 9.21 -26.30
N SER A 401 -0.45 10.03 -25.40
CA SER A 401 -0.46 9.73 -23.97
C SER A 401 -1.88 9.85 -23.44
N LEU A 402 -2.20 9.04 -22.43
CA LEU A 402 -3.51 9.04 -21.78
C LEU A 402 -3.88 10.47 -21.34
N TYR A 403 -5.02 10.94 -21.84
CA TYR A 403 -5.48 12.31 -21.68
C TYR A 403 -6.73 12.42 -20.82
N SER A 404 -7.72 11.57 -21.10
CA SER A 404 -8.99 11.60 -20.39
C SER A 404 -9.67 10.24 -20.44
N ILE A 405 -10.57 10.03 -19.50
CA ILE A 405 -11.43 8.87 -19.40
C ILE A 405 -12.89 9.34 -19.36
N ASP A 406 -13.73 8.71 -20.18
CA ASP A 406 -15.16 9.03 -20.29
C ASP A 406 -16.00 7.79 -20.01
N LEU A 407 -15.98 7.35 -18.75
CA LEU A 407 -16.89 6.33 -18.25
C LEU A 407 -18.21 7.05 -17.96
N GLU A 408 -19.19 6.93 -18.84
CA GLU A 408 -20.51 7.54 -18.66
C GLU A 408 -21.06 7.19 -17.26
N LYS A 409 -21.69 8.17 -16.59
CA LYS A 409 -22.61 7.84 -15.49
C LYS A 409 -23.67 6.94 -16.11
N GLY A 410 -23.87 5.74 -15.56
CA GLY A 410 -25.07 4.96 -15.88
C GLY A 410 -26.30 5.77 -15.49
N SER A 411 -26.83 6.55 -16.43
CA SER A 411 -28.16 7.13 -16.37
C SER A 411 -29.08 6.25 -17.19
N ASP A 412 -30.15 5.79 -16.54
CA ASP A 412 -31.40 5.30 -17.13
C ASP A 412 -31.37 3.95 -17.85
N ILE A 413 -31.38 2.87 -17.05
CA ILE A 413 -32.21 1.70 -17.36
C ILE A 413 -33.19 1.52 -16.21
N SER A 414 -34.18 2.41 -16.15
CA SER A 414 -35.44 2.12 -15.49
C SER A 414 -36.49 1.84 -16.56
N THR A 415 -37.23 0.76 -16.36
CA THR A 415 -38.54 0.45 -16.97
C THR A 415 -38.61 0.35 -18.50
N LYS A 416 -38.32 -0.84 -19.03
CA LYS A 416 -39.15 -1.46 -20.07
C LYS A 416 -39.01 -2.99 -19.95
N SER A 417 -40.09 -3.65 -19.54
CA SER A 417 -40.20 -5.11 -19.59
C SER A 417 -40.38 -5.52 -21.05
N GLU A 418 -39.35 -6.06 -21.68
CA GLU A 418 -39.48 -6.83 -22.91
C GLU A 418 -39.48 -8.32 -22.55
N GLN A 419 -40.48 -9.03 -23.08
CA GLN A 419 -40.73 -10.44 -22.84
C GLN A 419 -39.55 -11.28 -23.33
N LEU A 420 -39.07 -12.17 -22.46
CA LEU A 420 -38.06 -13.18 -22.72
C LEU A 420 -38.52 -14.16 -23.82
N PRO A 421 -37.68 -14.51 -24.81
CA PRO A 421 -37.85 -15.74 -25.56
C PRO A 421 -37.23 -16.90 -24.77
N GLU A 422 -38.04 -17.90 -24.43
CA GLU A 422 -37.54 -19.21 -24.02
C GLU A 422 -36.69 -19.82 -25.14
N LYS A 423 -35.51 -20.35 -24.80
CA LYS A 423 -34.99 -21.54 -25.48
C LYS A 423 -33.92 -22.25 -24.67
N ASP A 424 -34.25 -23.50 -24.34
CA ASP A 424 -33.37 -24.56 -23.91
C ASP A 424 -32.14 -24.68 -24.82
N SER A 425 -30.95 -24.64 -24.22
CA SER A 425 -29.73 -25.11 -24.88
C SER A 425 -29.63 -26.62 -24.67
N PRO A 426 -29.81 -27.45 -25.72
CA PRO A 426 -29.71 -28.90 -25.62
C PRO A 426 -28.30 -29.39 -25.28
N PHE A 427 -27.30 -28.51 -25.31
CA PHE A 427 -25.91 -28.85 -25.06
C PHE A 427 -25.57 -29.03 -23.57
N LEU A 428 -26.34 -28.44 -22.66
CA LEU A 428 -26.08 -28.52 -21.20
C LEU A 428 -26.78 -29.70 -20.51
N GLY A 429 -27.86 -30.21 -21.11
CA GLY A 429 -28.63 -31.33 -20.54
C GLY A 429 -27.83 -32.62 -20.43
N ASP A 430 -26.98 -32.91 -21.42
CA ASP A 430 -26.28 -34.19 -21.51
C ASP A 430 -25.08 -34.34 -20.57
N TYR A 431 -24.52 -33.22 -20.08
CA TYR A 431 -23.35 -33.23 -19.20
C TYR A 431 -23.69 -33.04 -17.72
N SER A 432 -24.92 -32.62 -17.38
CA SER A 432 -25.37 -32.43 -15.99
C SER A 432 -25.23 -33.69 -15.13
N LYS A 433 -25.44 -34.87 -15.73
CA LYS A 433 -25.30 -36.18 -15.08
C LYS A 433 -23.86 -36.57 -14.69
N PHE A 434 -22.86 -35.85 -15.20
CA PHE A 434 -21.44 -36.09 -14.90
C PHE A 434 -20.85 -35.06 -13.93
N ILE A 435 -21.65 -34.08 -13.49
CA ILE A 435 -21.26 -33.10 -12.48
C ILE A 435 -21.66 -33.69 -11.12
N ASP A 436 -20.67 -33.94 -10.26
CA ASP A 436 -20.93 -34.27 -8.86
C ASP A 436 -21.45 -33.02 -8.16
N GLU A 437 -22.74 -32.99 -7.82
CA GLU A 437 -23.40 -31.85 -7.16
C GLU A 437 -22.72 -31.43 -5.85
N LYS A 438 -21.92 -32.31 -5.22
CA LYS A 438 -21.15 -32.00 -4.00
C LYS A 438 -19.80 -31.34 -4.28
N LEU A 439 -19.29 -31.47 -5.51
CA LEU A 439 -18.04 -30.86 -5.98
C LEU A 439 -18.28 -29.73 -6.98
N ASP A 440 -19.55 -29.43 -7.28
CA ASP A 440 -19.96 -28.28 -8.05
C ASP A 440 -19.55 -27.00 -7.31
N ILE A 441 -18.51 -26.34 -7.81
CA ILE A 441 -18.11 -25.00 -7.36
C ILE A 441 -19.18 -24.05 -7.91
N LYS A 442 -20.33 -23.99 -7.22
CA LYS A 442 -21.26 -22.89 -7.40
C LYS A 442 -20.49 -21.63 -7.05
N VAL A 443 -20.05 -20.89 -8.08
CA VAL A 443 -19.54 -19.54 -7.95
C VAL A 443 -20.64 -18.77 -7.24
N LYS A 444 -20.50 -18.58 -5.92
CA LYS A 444 -21.47 -17.82 -5.14
C LYS A 444 -21.48 -16.42 -5.74
N ASN A 445 -22.63 -15.98 -6.23
CA ASN A 445 -22.88 -14.59 -6.59
C ASN A 445 -22.88 -13.78 -5.29
N GLU A 446 -21.68 -13.56 -4.76
CA GLU A 446 -21.44 -12.81 -3.53
C GLU A 446 -21.75 -11.33 -3.80
N THR A 447 -22.59 -10.72 -2.96
CA THR A 447 -22.87 -9.28 -3.01
C THR A 447 -21.60 -8.47 -2.66
N PRO A 448 -21.50 -7.19 -3.03
CA PRO A 448 -20.34 -6.36 -2.65
C PRO A 448 -20.09 -6.32 -1.14
N GLU A 449 -21.15 -6.39 -0.34
CA GLU A 449 -21.08 -6.41 1.12
C GLU A 449 -20.50 -7.74 1.62
N GLU A 450 -20.96 -8.87 1.09
CA GLU A 450 -20.42 -10.19 1.42
C GLU A 450 -18.94 -10.31 0.99
N PHE A 451 -18.58 -9.79 -0.18
CA PHE A 451 -17.21 -9.81 -0.69
C PHE A 451 -16.27 -8.99 0.19
N ASN A 452 -16.66 -7.75 0.55
CA ASN A 452 -15.87 -6.92 1.46
C ASN A 452 -15.75 -7.58 2.84
N ASN A 453 -16.84 -8.17 3.33
CA ASN A 453 -16.84 -8.90 4.59
C ASN A 453 -15.86 -10.08 4.55
N ARG A 454 -15.89 -10.89 3.49
CA ARG A 454 -14.95 -12.00 3.30
C ARG A 454 -13.52 -11.50 3.26
N ARG A 455 -13.22 -10.44 2.51
CA ARG A 455 -11.87 -9.84 2.46
C ARG A 455 -11.39 -9.35 3.82
N VAL A 456 -12.26 -8.74 4.62
CA VAL A 456 -11.92 -8.32 5.98
C VAL A 456 -11.55 -9.53 6.83
N PHE A 457 -12.37 -10.58 6.82
CA PHE A 457 -12.10 -11.81 7.57
C PHE A 457 -10.84 -12.53 7.06
N GLU A 458 -10.64 -12.66 5.75
CA GLU A 458 -9.43 -13.23 5.16
C GLU A 458 -8.18 -12.47 5.61
N TYR A 459 -8.21 -11.14 5.62
CA TYR A 459 -7.09 -10.33 6.11
C TYR A 459 -6.83 -10.56 7.61
N ILE A 460 -7.88 -10.63 8.45
CA ILE A 460 -7.75 -10.98 9.87
C ILE A 460 -7.11 -12.36 10.03
N PHE A 461 -7.62 -13.38 9.33
CA PHE A 461 -7.13 -14.75 9.45
C PHE A 461 -5.69 -14.90 8.94
N GLN A 462 -5.34 -14.25 7.83
CA GLN A 462 -3.96 -14.21 7.32
C GLN A 462 -3.01 -13.52 8.30
N THR A 463 -3.50 -12.48 8.99
CA THR A 463 -2.74 -11.80 10.03
C THR A 463 -2.48 -12.73 11.22
N ILE A 464 -3.50 -13.47 11.68
CA ILE A 464 -3.38 -14.38 12.83
C ILE A 464 -2.52 -15.60 12.49
N TRP A 465 -2.80 -16.30 11.38
CA TRP A 465 -2.15 -17.57 11.03
C TRP A 465 -1.35 -17.46 9.75
N GLN A 466 -0.28 -16.65 9.77
CA GLN A 466 0.64 -16.47 8.64
C GLN A 466 1.11 -17.83 8.10
N ASN A 467 0.49 -18.29 7.00
CA ASN A 467 0.72 -19.58 6.34
C ASN A 467 0.50 -20.84 7.22
N ASN A 468 -0.27 -20.76 8.31
CA ASN A 468 -0.55 -21.91 9.19
C ASN A 468 -2.03 -22.36 9.10
N GLU A 469 -2.40 -22.93 7.95
CA GLU A 469 -3.76 -23.41 7.71
C GLU A 469 -4.21 -24.51 8.68
N SER A 470 -3.28 -25.33 9.19
CA SER A 470 -3.61 -26.37 10.18
C SER A 470 -4.17 -25.79 11.47
N LYS A 471 -3.50 -24.79 12.06
CA LYS A 471 -3.98 -24.12 13.28
C LYS A 471 -5.29 -23.37 13.05
N LYS A 472 -5.45 -22.74 11.87
CA LYS A 472 -6.68 -22.07 11.48
C LYS A 472 -7.86 -23.06 11.40
N VAL A 473 -7.67 -24.22 10.77
CA VAL A 473 -8.70 -25.27 10.71
C VAL A 473 -9.03 -25.82 12.10
N GLN A 474 -8.03 -26.05 12.95
CA GLN A 474 -8.24 -26.47 14.34
C GLN A 474 -9.05 -25.45 15.14
N PHE A 475 -8.74 -24.16 14.99
CA PHE A 475 -9.50 -23.07 15.60
C PHE A 475 -10.96 -23.10 15.16
N PHE A 476 -11.24 -23.17 13.85
CA PHE A 476 -12.62 -23.20 13.35
C PHE A 476 -13.40 -24.43 13.79
N ASN A 477 -12.77 -25.61 13.79
CA ASN A 477 -13.41 -26.84 14.26
C ASN A 477 -13.79 -26.75 15.74
N SER A 478 -12.92 -26.14 16.55
CA SER A 478 -13.20 -25.89 17.98
C SER A 478 -14.28 -24.81 18.17
N TYR A 479 -14.17 -23.71 17.42
CA TYR A 479 -15.08 -22.58 17.52
C TYR A 479 -16.52 -22.96 17.14
N TYR A 480 -16.71 -23.59 15.97
CA TYR A 480 -18.02 -24.01 15.45
C TYR A 480 -18.54 -25.33 16.05
N ALA A 481 -17.81 -25.93 17.00
CA ALA A 481 -18.35 -27.04 17.78
C ALA A 481 -19.63 -26.60 18.49
N LYS A 482 -20.69 -27.40 18.39
CA LYS A 482 -22.02 -27.05 18.90
C LYS A 482 -21.98 -26.68 20.38
N GLU A 483 -21.24 -27.45 21.18
CA GLU A 483 -21.08 -27.24 22.62
C GLU A 483 -20.40 -25.89 22.93
N ASN A 484 -19.45 -25.47 22.08
CA ASN A 484 -18.75 -24.21 22.26
C ASN A 484 -19.67 -23.02 21.91
N ILE A 485 -20.40 -23.09 20.80
CA ILE A 485 -21.38 -22.05 20.44
C ILE A 485 -22.46 -21.91 21.52
N GLU A 486 -23.02 -23.02 22.02
CA GLU A 486 -24.02 -23.01 23.10
C GLU A 486 -23.47 -22.39 24.41
N LYS A 487 -22.19 -22.67 24.72
CA LYS A 487 -21.49 -22.05 25.85
C LYS A 487 -21.36 -20.53 25.66
N LEU A 488 -20.92 -20.08 24.49
CA LEU A 488 -20.76 -18.64 24.19
C LEU A 488 -22.09 -17.90 24.24
N GLU A 489 -23.16 -18.49 23.69
CA GLU A 489 -24.53 -17.97 23.76
C GLU A 489 -25.01 -17.81 25.21
N SER A 490 -24.79 -18.82 26.05
CA SER A 490 -25.17 -18.80 27.46
C SER A 490 -24.41 -17.73 28.26
N GLN A 491 -23.10 -17.63 28.04
CA GLN A 491 -22.27 -16.59 28.67
C GLN A 491 -22.69 -15.19 28.23
N TRP A 492 -22.90 -15.00 26.92
CA TRP A 492 -23.34 -13.73 26.36
C TRP A 492 -24.70 -13.31 26.95
N LYS A 493 -25.68 -14.21 26.98
CA LYS A 493 -27.01 -13.92 27.54
C LYS A 493 -26.94 -13.47 29.00
N ASN A 494 -26.15 -14.15 29.83
CA ASN A 494 -25.97 -13.77 31.23
C ASN A 494 -25.37 -12.37 31.38
N ILE A 495 -24.36 -12.04 30.57
CA ILE A 495 -23.77 -10.69 30.52
C ILE A 495 -24.84 -9.65 30.12
N GLN A 496 -25.63 -9.94 29.09
CA GLN A 496 -26.67 -9.04 28.59
C GLN A 496 -27.78 -8.77 29.62
N GLU A 497 -28.19 -9.78 30.38
CA GLU A 497 -29.14 -9.62 31.50
C GLU A 497 -28.60 -8.65 32.56
N LYS A 498 -27.29 -8.72 32.87
CA LYS A 498 -26.63 -7.83 33.84
C LYS A 498 -26.42 -6.40 33.32
N LEU A 499 -26.34 -6.19 32.01
CA LEU A 499 -26.14 -4.89 31.34
C LEU A 499 -27.44 -4.06 31.19
N THR A 500 -28.47 -4.33 31.97
CA THR A 500 -29.73 -3.54 31.99
C THR A 500 -29.69 -2.48 33.10
N ASN A 501 -30.14 -1.25 32.78
CA ASN A 501 -29.90 0.02 33.50
C ASN A 501 -30.58 0.18 34.88
N THR A 502 -30.88 -0.92 35.56
CA THR A 502 -31.39 -0.93 36.94
C THR A 502 -30.49 -1.70 37.90
N ASN A 503 -29.35 -2.19 37.41
CA ASN A 503 -28.43 -2.99 38.21
C ASN A 503 -27.45 -2.09 39.00
N PRO A 504 -27.41 -2.17 40.35
CA PRO A 504 -26.42 -1.47 41.16
C PRO A 504 -24.96 -1.85 40.83
N ASP A 505 -24.75 -2.99 40.17
CA ASP A 505 -23.43 -3.53 39.81
C ASP A 505 -23.06 -3.34 38.32
N PHE A 506 -23.54 -2.27 37.67
CA PHE A 506 -23.27 -2.00 36.24
C PHE A 506 -21.77 -2.04 35.88
N GLU A 507 -20.90 -1.49 36.74
CA GLU A 507 -19.45 -1.53 36.52
C GLU A 507 -18.90 -2.96 36.53
N SER A 508 -19.39 -3.83 37.42
CA SER A 508 -19.01 -5.24 37.44
C SER A 508 -19.47 -5.94 36.16
N ALA A 509 -20.71 -5.67 35.72
CA ALA A 509 -21.25 -6.19 34.47
C ALA A 509 -20.43 -5.73 33.24
N ILE A 510 -19.96 -4.48 33.23
CA ILE A 510 -19.08 -3.95 32.20
C ILE A 510 -17.71 -4.65 32.20
N GLN A 511 -17.16 -5.04 33.35
CA GLN A 511 -15.90 -5.79 33.40
C GLN A 511 -16.05 -7.24 32.88
N GLU A 512 -17.16 -7.91 33.22
CA GLU A 512 -17.50 -9.21 32.65
C GLU A 512 -17.68 -9.12 31.12
N TYR A 513 -18.40 -8.10 30.66
CA TYR A 513 -18.56 -7.77 29.24
C TYR A 513 -17.21 -7.56 28.54
N LYS A 514 -16.32 -6.73 29.10
CA LYS A 514 -15.00 -6.46 28.52
C LYS A 514 -14.21 -7.73 28.33
N SER A 515 -14.13 -8.55 29.38
CA SER A 515 -13.39 -9.82 29.37
C SER A 515 -13.94 -10.80 28.32
N PHE A 516 -15.26 -10.85 28.17
CA PHE A 516 -15.91 -11.70 27.16
C PHE A 516 -15.64 -11.20 25.74
N VAL A 517 -15.90 -9.93 25.46
CA VAL A 517 -15.74 -9.37 24.11
C VAL A 517 -14.29 -9.43 23.65
N GLU A 518 -13.35 -9.13 24.55
CA GLU A 518 -11.92 -9.16 24.26
C GLU A 518 -11.46 -10.51 23.70
N THR A 519 -11.94 -11.61 24.28
CA THR A 519 -11.50 -12.96 23.91
C THR A 519 -12.36 -13.63 22.84
N ASN A 520 -13.63 -13.25 22.72
CA ASN A 520 -14.60 -13.89 21.84
C ASN A 520 -14.91 -13.04 20.60
N TRP A 521 -13.85 -12.52 19.98
CA TRP A 521 -13.92 -11.56 18.89
C TRP A 521 -14.77 -12.06 17.69
N LEU A 522 -14.58 -13.32 17.28
CA LEU A 522 -15.27 -13.88 16.10
C LEU A 522 -16.78 -13.98 16.34
N PHE A 523 -17.17 -14.36 17.56
CA PHE A 523 -18.57 -14.44 17.98
C PHE A 523 -19.27 -13.08 17.89
N ILE A 524 -18.58 -12.00 18.26
CA ILE A 524 -19.13 -10.64 18.16
C ILE A 524 -19.23 -10.18 16.71
N LEU A 525 -18.17 -10.34 15.92
CA LEU A 525 -18.15 -9.87 14.53
C LEU A 525 -19.14 -10.62 13.62
N GLU A 526 -19.36 -11.91 13.83
CA GLU A 526 -20.34 -12.69 13.04
C GLU A 526 -21.80 -12.34 13.34
N ARG A 527 -22.06 -11.56 14.41
CA ARG A 527 -23.39 -11.27 14.94
C ARG A 527 -23.76 -9.78 14.92
N LEU A 528 -23.03 -8.93 14.22
CA LEU A 528 -23.32 -7.50 14.22
C LEU A 528 -24.76 -7.16 13.78
N ASP A 529 -25.42 -8.01 12.99
CA ASP A 529 -26.84 -7.90 12.63
C ASP A 529 -27.82 -8.21 13.78
N LYS A 530 -27.39 -8.92 14.82
CA LYS A 530 -28.16 -9.22 16.04
C LYS A 530 -27.84 -8.26 17.19
N LEU A 531 -26.81 -7.44 17.02
CA LEU A 531 -26.32 -6.52 18.04
C LEU A 531 -26.72 -5.07 17.73
N ARG A 532 -26.91 -4.29 18.78
CA ARG A 532 -26.94 -2.82 18.75
C ARG A 532 -25.76 -2.29 19.57
N LEU A 533 -25.49 -1.01 19.40
CA LEU A 533 -24.53 -0.28 20.20
C LEU A 533 -25.30 0.64 21.17
N ASP A 534 -25.04 0.49 22.46
CA ASP A 534 -25.53 1.38 23.51
C ASP A 534 -24.40 2.34 23.90
N PHE A 535 -24.76 3.59 24.20
CA PHE A 535 -23.81 4.63 24.58
C PHE A 535 -23.16 4.32 25.94
N TYR A 536 -21.83 4.50 26.01
CA TYR A 536 -21.09 4.44 27.27
C TYR A 536 -20.65 5.83 27.73
N LYS A 537 -19.91 6.54 26.87
CA LYS A 537 -19.45 7.91 27.12
C LYS A 537 -18.91 8.57 25.86
N TRP A 538 -18.77 9.89 25.87
CA TRP A 538 -17.98 10.61 24.86
C TRP A 538 -16.49 10.33 25.04
N TYR A 539 -15.77 10.19 23.93
CA TYR A 539 -14.34 9.89 23.94
C TYR A 539 -13.49 11.17 23.89
N SER A 540 -12.50 11.19 24.76
CA SER A 540 -11.35 12.10 24.73
C SER A 540 -10.10 11.31 25.09
N PHE A 541 -8.93 11.77 24.69
CA PHE A 541 -7.69 11.18 25.17
C PHE A 541 -7.55 11.41 26.69
N PRO A 542 -6.95 10.45 27.41
CA PRO A 542 -6.63 10.64 28.82
C PRO A 542 -5.54 11.71 28.97
N ASP A 543 -5.51 12.39 30.12
CA ASP A 543 -4.34 13.19 30.49
C ASP A 543 -3.14 12.26 30.70
N GLN A 544 -1.97 12.65 30.20
CA GLN A 544 -0.73 11.89 30.36
C GLN A 544 0.19 12.61 31.33
N PHE A 545 0.87 11.84 32.17
CA PHE A 545 1.69 12.36 33.26
C PHE A 545 3.16 11.95 33.09
N ASP A 546 4.08 12.78 33.56
CA ASP A 546 5.51 12.45 33.66
C ASP A 546 5.79 11.49 34.83
N GLU A 547 7.05 11.07 34.99
CA GLU A 547 7.47 10.17 36.06
C GLU A 547 7.25 10.75 37.47
N ASN A 548 7.12 12.08 37.58
CA ASN A 548 6.88 12.79 38.83
C ASN A 548 5.37 13.01 39.10
N GLY A 549 4.49 12.55 38.20
CA GLY A 549 3.05 12.72 38.31
C GLY A 549 2.54 14.10 37.88
N ASN A 550 3.36 14.94 37.23
CA ASN A 550 2.90 16.19 36.63
C ASN A 550 2.27 15.92 35.27
N ILE A 551 1.30 16.73 34.85
CA ILE A 551 0.70 16.62 33.52
C ILE A 551 1.78 16.90 32.47
N LYS A 552 2.07 15.89 31.64
CA LYS A 552 2.94 15.98 30.47
C LYS A 552 2.18 16.59 29.30
N VAL A 553 1.02 16.01 28.95
CA VAL A 553 0.13 16.50 27.89
C VAL A 553 -1.32 16.23 28.25
N ALA A 554 -2.20 17.17 27.90
CA ALA A 554 -3.63 17.10 28.12
C ALA A 554 -4.40 17.84 27.02
N HIS A 555 -5.70 17.57 26.92
CA HIS A 555 -6.60 18.38 26.09
C HIS A 555 -6.76 19.80 26.63
N SER A 556 -7.09 20.74 25.73
CA SER A 556 -7.41 22.11 26.13
C SER A 556 -8.65 22.18 27.03
N ASP A 557 -8.71 23.19 27.90
CA ASP A 557 -9.87 23.39 28.79
C ASP A 557 -11.16 23.63 28.00
N GLU A 558 -11.07 24.34 26.87
CA GLU A 558 -12.21 24.53 25.94
C GLU A 558 -12.73 23.19 25.44
N PHE A 559 -11.84 22.27 25.04
CA PHE A 559 -12.23 20.96 24.56
C PHE A 559 -12.78 20.06 25.67
N LYS A 560 -12.14 20.07 26.85
CA LYS A 560 -12.65 19.36 28.04
C LYS A 560 -14.07 19.82 28.39
N GLN A 561 -14.34 21.12 28.29
CA GLN A 561 -15.67 21.66 28.50
C GLN A 561 -16.65 21.25 27.39
N LEU A 562 -16.23 21.30 26.12
CA LEU A 562 -17.02 20.82 24.98
C LEU A 562 -17.48 19.37 25.14
N VAL A 563 -16.61 18.49 25.64
CA VAL A 563 -16.93 17.08 25.89
C VAL A 563 -17.92 16.93 27.05
N LYS A 564 -17.72 17.68 28.15
CA LYS A 564 -18.64 17.67 29.31
C LYS A 564 -20.03 18.18 28.97
N ASP A 565 -20.12 19.15 28.07
CA ASP A 565 -21.38 19.78 27.67
C ASP A 565 -22.12 18.99 26.57
N GLN A 566 -21.55 17.90 26.04
CA GLN A 566 -22.30 17.04 25.14
C GLN A 566 -23.35 16.22 25.89
N GLU A 567 -24.58 16.30 25.39
CA GLU A 567 -25.65 15.39 25.81
C GLU A 567 -25.30 13.94 25.46
N ASP A 568 -25.62 13.04 26.37
CA ASP A 568 -25.49 11.59 26.15
C ASP A 568 -26.39 11.13 25.00
N LEU A 569 -25.93 10.12 24.24
CA LEU A 569 -26.77 9.52 23.20
C LEU A 569 -27.81 8.62 23.86
N THR A 570 -29.08 9.00 23.74
CA THR A 570 -30.20 8.22 24.27
C THR A 570 -30.63 7.08 23.34
N GLU A 571 -30.44 7.27 22.03
CA GLU A 571 -30.83 6.30 21.02
C GLU A 571 -29.70 5.32 20.72
N PRO A 572 -29.96 3.99 20.75
CA PRO A 572 -28.96 3.02 20.38
C PRO A 572 -28.70 3.05 18.87
N PHE A 573 -27.47 2.68 18.47
CA PHE A 573 -27.10 2.57 17.08
C PHE A 573 -27.25 1.12 16.57
N TYR A 574 -27.81 0.96 15.39
CA TYR A 574 -28.04 -0.35 14.77
C TYR A 574 -27.24 -0.51 13.49
N TYR A 575 -26.53 -1.63 13.37
CA TYR A 575 -25.93 -2.03 12.11
C TYR A 575 -27.03 -2.46 11.12
N ALA A 576 -26.87 -2.02 9.87
CA ALA A 576 -27.79 -2.36 8.78
C ALA A 576 -27.75 -3.85 8.42
N ASN A 577 -26.58 -4.48 8.53
CA ASN A 577 -26.31 -5.88 8.27
C ASN A 577 -25.06 -6.33 9.06
N LYS A 578 -24.71 -7.61 8.98
CA LYS A 578 -23.52 -8.17 9.63
C LYS A 578 -22.21 -7.96 8.87
N PHE A 579 -22.26 -7.44 7.65
CA PHE A 579 -21.13 -7.46 6.73
C PHE A 579 -20.15 -6.31 6.99
N LEU A 580 -18.89 -6.64 7.27
CA LEU A 580 -17.82 -5.67 7.49
C LEU A 580 -17.45 -4.94 6.18
N GLU A 581 -17.18 -3.63 6.26
CA GLU A 581 -16.99 -2.80 5.04
C GLU A 581 -15.52 -2.66 4.64
N SER A 582 -14.62 -2.43 5.60
CA SER A 582 -13.19 -2.34 5.33
C SER A 582 -12.35 -2.55 6.58
N ILE A 583 -11.08 -2.89 6.38
CA ILE A 583 -10.07 -3.08 7.44
C ILE A 583 -8.79 -2.34 7.06
N SER A 584 -8.07 -1.83 8.05
CA SER A 584 -6.77 -1.18 7.86
C SER A 584 -5.86 -1.45 9.07
N GLU A 585 -4.58 -1.65 8.80
CA GLU A 585 -3.55 -1.75 9.85
C GLU A 585 -3.22 -0.34 10.35
N GLY A 586 -3.25 -0.15 11.67
CA GLY A 586 -2.93 1.14 12.31
C GLY A 586 -1.44 1.41 12.36
N ASP A 587 -1.06 2.69 12.44
CA ASP A 587 0.33 3.13 12.33
C ASP A 587 1.24 2.58 13.44
N THR A 588 0.70 2.29 14.63
CA THR A 588 1.42 1.59 15.73
C THR A 588 2.05 0.27 15.28
N SER A 589 1.35 -0.47 14.43
CA SER A 589 1.78 -1.78 13.92
C SER A 589 2.97 -1.70 12.97
N ARG A 590 3.25 -0.53 12.39
CA ARG A 590 4.40 -0.34 11.50
C ARG A 590 5.72 -0.26 12.26
N PHE A 591 5.67 0.11 13.53
CA PHE A 591 6.86 0.38 14.34
C PHE A 591 7.18 -0.76 15.31
N VAL A 592 6.24 -1.68 15.54
CA VAL A 592 6.42 -2.79 16.49
C VAL A 592 6.04 -4.11 15.84
N SER A 593 6.97 -5.08 15.86
CA SER A 593 6.77 -6.39 15.24
C SER A 593 6.03 -7.40 16.11
N ASN A 594 5.84 -7.10 17.40
CA ASN A 594 5.23 -8.03 18.36
C ASN A 594 3.71 -7.92 18.43
N TYR A 595 3.06 -6.94 17.79
CA TYR A 595 1.61 -6.92 17.64
C TYR A 595 1.20 -6.16 16.38
N LYS A 596 -0.06 -6.38 15.95
CA LYS A 596 -0.73 -5.62 14.90
C LYS A 596 -2.09 -5.14 15.39
N ASP A 597 -2.34 -3.84 15.27
CA ASP A 597 -3.64 -3.22 15.51
C ASP A 597 -4.39 -3.08 14.19
N LEU A 598 -5.52 -3.79 14.08
CA LEU A 598 -6.40 -3.78 12.94
C LEU A 598 -7.65 -2.96 13.27
N TYR A 599 -8.01 -2.04 12.37
CA TYR A 599 -9.14 -1.14 12.51
C TYR A 599 -10.16 -1.44 11.43
N ILE A 600 -11.34 -1.87 11.85
CA ILE A 600 -12.45 -2.29 10.99
C ILE A 600 -13.47 -1.16 10.97
N LEU A 601 -13.73 -0.61 9.79
CA LEU A 601 -14.76 0.41 9.58
C LEU A 601 -16.07 -0.28 9.17
N LYS A 602 -17.17 0.12 9.82
CA LYS A 602 -18.54 -0.29 9.46
C LYS A 602 -19.47 0.91 9.63
N GLN A 603 -20.09 1.40 8.56
CA GLN A 603 -20.87 2.64 8.58
C GLN A 603 -20.04 3.78 9.19
N ASN A 604 -20.52 4.40 10.27
CA ASN A 604 -19.83 5.42 11.04
C ASN A 604 -19.33 4.87 12.38
N THR A 605 -18.93 3.60 12.43
CA THR A 605 -18.27 2.99 13.59
C THR A 605 -16.91 2.43 13.24
N LEU A 606 -16.02 2.43 14.24
CA LEU A 606 -14.69 1.87 14.16
C LEU A 606 -14.48 0.84 15.27
N ILE A 607 -14.25 -0.39 14.85
CA ILE A 607 -13.99 -1.54 15.71
C ILE A 607 -12.49 -1.82 15.64
N ASN A 608 -11.83 -2.00 16.78
CA ASN A 608 -10.40 -2.26 16.85
C ASN A 608 -10.13 -3.69 17.33
N LEU A 609 -9.23 -4.40 16.64
CA LEU A 609 -8.80 -5.76 16.92
C LEU A 609 -7.27 -5.78 16.99
N ARG A 610 -6.68 -6.33 18.04
CA ARG A 610 -5.23 -6.50 18.18
C ARG A 610 -4.86 -7.97 17.99
N VAL A 611 -3.79 -8.23 17.25
CA VAL A 611 -3.14 -9.53 17.11
C VAL A 611 -1.75 -9.43 17.72
N ASP A 612 -1.51 -10.09 18.84
CA ASP A 612 -0.26 -10.08 19.60
C ASP A 612 0.56 -11.34 19.31
N TYR A 613 1.82 -11.15 18.90
CA TYR A 613 2.80 -12.16 18.54
C TYR A 613 3.92 -12.32 19.60
N SER A 614 3.75 -11.75 20.79
CA SER A 614 4.72 -11.91 21.89
C SER A 614 4.88 -13.35 22.37
N THR A 615 3.89 -14.21 22.10
CA THR A 615 3.90 -15.64 22.38
C THR A 615 4.02 -16.49 21.11
N SER A 616 4.40 -17.76 21.26
CA SER A 616 4.49 -18.72 20.14
C SER A 616 3.16 -18.98 19.43
N GLU A 617 2.05 -18.67 20.10
CA GLU A 617 0.71 -18.67 19.53
C GLU A 617 0.18 -17.23 19.52
N PRO A 618 -0.25 -16.70 18.37
CA PRO A 618 -0.77 -15.35 18.30
C PRO A 618 -2.05 -15.20 19.13
N LYS A 619 -2.08 -14.21 20.03
CA LYS A 619 -3.25 -13.90 20.85
C LYS A 619 -4.04 -12.80 20.18
N VAL A 620 -5.34 -13.00 20.02
CA VAL A 620 -6.25 -12.02 19.43
C VAL A 620 -7.08 -11.38 20.53
N SER A 621 -7.16 -10.06 20.54
CA SER A 621 -8.03 -9.30 21.43
C SER A 621 -8.88 -8.27 20.68
N LEU A 622 -10.19 -8.26 20.93
CA LEU A 622 -11.10 -7.23 20.41
C LEU A 622 -11.24 -6.09 21.42
N ASN A 623 -11.17 -4.84 20.97
CA ASN A 623 -11.48 -3.72 21.86
C ASN A 623 -12.97 -3.79 22.24
N PRO A 624 -13.30 -3.87 23.54
CA PRO A 624 -14.68 -4.02 23.98
C PRO A 624 -15.53 -2.78 23.71
N PHE A 625 -14.92 -1.62 23.45
CA PHE A 625 -15.64 -0.41 23.07
C PHE A 625 -15.41 -0.06 21.60
N VAL A 626 -16.50 0.28 20.93
CA VAL A 626 -16.53 0.73 19.55
C VAL A 626 -16.60 2.25 19.53
N TYR A 627 -15.83 2.89 18.66
CA TYR A 627 -15.98 4.32 18.42
C TYR A 627 -17.08 4.56 17.40
N HIS A 628 -18.12 5.29 17.77
CA HIS A 628 -19.20 5.71 16.89
C HIS A 628 -19.15 7.22 16.65
N PHE A 629 -19.36 7.64 15.41
CA PHE A 629 -19.30 9.04 15.00
C PHE A 629 -20.70 9.53 14.60
N PRO A 630 -21.57 9.86 15.56
CA PRO A 630 -23.00 10.10 15.30
C PRO A 630 -23.25 11.35 14.45
N LYS A 631 -22.39 12.37 14.59
CA LYS A 631 -22.53 13.69 13.94
C LYS A 631 -21.52 13.90 12.81
N THR A 632 -20.87 12.83 12.33
CA THR A 632 -19.89 12.96 11.24
C THR A 632 -20.58 13.39 9.94
N LYS A 633 -19.98 14.35 9.23
CA LYS A 633 -20.43 14.78 7.89
C LYS A 633 -19.58 14.21 6.76
N ASN A 634 -18.45 13.60 7.11
CA ASN A 634 -17.45 13.11 6.16
C ASN A 634 -17.13 11.64 6.42
N LYS A 635 -16.63 10.95 5.39
CA LYS A 635 -16.12 9.58 5.54
C LYS A 635 -14.88 9.58 6.45
N ILE A 636 -14.89 8.71 7.45
CA ILE A 636 -13.80 8.59 8.43
C ILE A 636 -12.56 8.02 7.73
N SER A 637 -11.45 8.75 7.80
CA SER A 637 -10.15 8.26 7.36
C SER A 637 -9.48 7.52 8.50
N VAL A 638 -9.46 6.18 8.44
CA VAL A 638 -8.83 5.33 9.46
C VAL A 638 -7.36 5.71 9.64
N LYS A 639 -6.63 5.94 8.55
CA LYS A 639 -5.21 6.33 8.60
C LYS A 639 -4.96 7.63 9.38
N VAL A 640 -5.78 8.66 9.15
CA VAL A 640 -5.62 9.95 9.87
C VAL A 640 -5.91 9.74 11.36
N LEU A 641 -6.95 8.99 11.67
CA LEU A 641 -7.31 8.68 13.05
C LEU A 641 -6.22 7.89 13.78
N THR A 642 -5.67 6.84 13.14
CA THR A 642 -4.65 5.99 13.76
C THR A 642 -3.32 6.71 13.96
N GLU A 643 -2.95 7.61 13.06
CA GLU A 643 -1.75 8.44 13.20
C GLU A 643 -1.91 9.40 14.39
N ILE A 644 -3.03 10.12 14.48
CA ILE A 644 -3.31 11.01 15.62
C ILE A 644 -3.31 10.22 16.93
N PHE A 645 -3.94 9.03 16.96
CA PHE A 645 -3.96 8.18 18.15
C PHE A 645 -2.57 7.69 18.53
N HIS A 646 -1.74 7.32 17.54
CA HIS A 646 -0.37 6.89 17.78
C HIS A 646 0.46 8.02 18.37
N GLN A 647 0.47 9.19 17.74
CA GLN A 647 1.24 10.35 18.20
C GLN A 647 0.75 10.85 19.57
N ALA A 648 -0.56 10.88 19.79
CA ALA A 648 -1.11 11.30 21.08
C ALA A 648 -0.81 10.29 22.18
N LEU A 649 -1.19 9.02 22.01
CA LEU A 649 -1.21 8.03 23.09
C LEU A 649 0.15 7.34 23.33
N TYR A 650 1.01 7.24 22.32
CA TYR A 650 2.31 6.57 22.45
C TYR A 650 3.48 7.56 22.56
N HIS A 651 3.40 8.69 21.85
CA HIS A 651 4.46 9.70 21.88
C HIS A 651 4.16 10.87 22.81
N ALA A 652 2.98 10.91 23.45
CA ALA A 652 2.56 12.00 24.30
C ALA A 652 2.71 13.37 23.60
N SER A 653 2.33 13.44 22.31
CA SER A 653 2.51 14.66 21.50
C SER A 653 1.39 15.67 21.78
N GLU A 654 1.75 16.87 22.23
CA GLU A 654 0.81 17.98 22.42
C GLU A 654 0.16 18.40 21.09
N GLU A 655 0.92 18.37 20.00
CA GLU A 655 0.43 18.65 18.65
C GLU A 655 -0.67 17.66 18.27
N ALA A 656 -0.51 16.38 18.56
CA ALA A 656 -1.52 15.37 18.25
C ALA A 656 -2.82 15.54 19.07
N TYR A 657 -2.75 16.04 20.31
CA TYR A 657 -3.95 16.43 21.06
C TYR A 657 -4.65 17.60 20.37
N ARG A 658 -3.89 18.62 19.92
CA ARG A 658 -4.45 19.75 19.17
C ARG A 658 -5.01 19.34 17.81
N ASP A 659 -4.38 18.39 17.13
CA ASP A 659 -4.86 17.83 15.87
C ASP A 659 -6.15 17.06 16.06
N PHE A 660 -6.32 16.35 17.18
CA PHE A 660 -7.60 15.74 17.51
C PHE A 660 -8.70 16.80 17.70
N GLU A 661 -8.40 17.88 18.43
CA GLU A 661 -9.40 18.91 18.72
C GLU A 661 -9.77 19.75 17.48
N ASN A 662 -8.76 20.23 16.75
CA ASN A 662 -8.95 21.21 15.69
C ASN A 662 -9.08 20.55 14.33
N ASP A 663 -8.26 19.54 14.05
CA ASP A 663 -8.25 18.93 12.74
C ASP A 663 -9.29 17.80 12.66
N PHE A 664 -9.28 16.85 13.59
CA PHE A 664 -10.19 15.72 13.60
C PHE A 664 -11.64 16.12 13.91
N VAL A 665 -11.89 16.77 15.06
CA VAL A 665 -13.24 17.13 15.49
C VAL A 665 -13.81 18.29 14.67
N LYS A 666 -13.08 19.41 14.55
CA LYS A 666 -13.59 20.65 13.94
C LYS A 666 -13.42 20.69 12.41
N LYS A 667 -12.20 20.60 11.88
CA LYS A 667 -11.87 20.81 10.45
C LYS A 667 -12.35 19.69 9.53
N PHE A 668 -12.06 18.44 9.86
CA PHE A 668 -12.53 17.25 9.14
C PHE A 668 -14.00 16.93 9.43
N ARG A 669 -14.63 17.64 10.38
CA ARG A 669 -16.06 17.54 10.70
C ARG A 669 -16.49 16.11 11.05
N TYR A 670 -15.59 15.35 11.69
CA TYR A 670 -15.93 14.04 12.23
C TYR A 670 -16.74 14.14 13.53
N ASN A 671 -16.70 15.31 14.19
CA ASN A 671 -17.29 15.54 15.50
C ASN A 671 -16.69 14.64 16.59
N LEU A 672 -17.19 14.77 17.81
CA LEU A 672 -16.78 13.93 18.94
C LEU A 672 -17.18 12.46 18.68
N PRO A 673 -16.24 11.50 18.87
CA PRO A 673 -16.59 10.09 18.91
C PRO A 673 -17.27 9.73 20.22
N ALA A 674 -18.30 8.90 20.16
CA ALA A 674 -18.86 8.20 21.30
C ALA A 674 -18.21 6.83 21.44
N GLN A 675 -17.80 6.45 22.65
CA GLN A 675 -17.55 5.06 22.99
C GLN A 675 -18.88 4.36 23.25
N MET A 676 -19.09 3.24 22.55
CA MET A 676 -20.29 2.43 22.65
C MET A 676 -19.93 0.97 22.92
N PHE A 677 -20.84 0.22 23.53
CA PHE A 677 -20.67 -1.20 23.81
C PHE A 677 -21.78 -2.02 23.14
N PHE A 678 -21.50 -3.29 22.85
CA PHE A 678 -22.42 -4.20 22.18
C PHE A 678 -23.52 -4.69 23.14
N LYS A 679 -24.76 -4.64 22.66
CA LYS A 679 -25.94 -5.19 23.35
C LYS A 679 -26.81 -5.96 22.37
N GLU A 680 -27.56 -6.96 22.84
CA GLU A 680 -28.53 -7.64 21.97
C GLU A 680 -29.60 -6.64 21.51
N LYS A 681 -30.03 -6.73 20.24
CA LYS A 681 -31.18 -5.97 19.77
C LYS A 681 -32.41 -6.39 20.58
N ASP A 682 -33.22 -5.43 21.00
CA ASP A 682 -34.52 -5.77 21.57
C ASP A 682 -35.31 -6.54 20.51
N GLU A 683 -35.69 -7.78 20.80
CA GLU A 683 -36.68 -8.47 19.99
C GLU A 683 -37.93 -7.58 19.96
N LYS A 684 -38.35 -7.14 18.77
CA LYS A 684 -39.66 -6.49 18.63
C LYS A 684 -40.70 -7.45 19.20
N LYS A 685 -41.18 -7.17 20.40
CA LYS A 685 -42.38 -7.80 20.97
C LYS A 685 -43.61 -7.43 20.16
#